data_AF-A0A1G5AFC3-F1
#
_entry.id   AF-A0A1G5AFC3-F1
#
_cell.length_a   1.000
_cell.length_b   1.000
_cell.length_c   1.000
_cell.angle_alpha   90.00
_cell.angle_beta   90.00
_cell.angle_gamma   90.00
#
_symmetry.space_group_name_H-M   'P 1'
#
loop_
_entity.id
_entity.type
_entity.pdbx_description
1 polymer ?
#
loop_
_entity_poly.entity_id
_entity_poly.type
_entity_poly.pdbx_seq_one_letter_code
_entity_poly.pdbx_strand_id
1 'polypeptide(L)'
;MKRNILIVLMLLVWGIPQAGWTSSGRHLTLGLIADDTRGDMAQFLGLVHQEMDLLAGARYTYTLGEGKGGAIDWNADKARALYRELVADPEVDIIVSIGVVSSSVIADSGPYSKPVIAVGIMDSVLQGVRHSDEDRSGIANLTYVHFNHSITKDLLLFRRLTPFKEVGIVFDPSVADVIRKKEGELDKALHPEADYRIVSSNKGVNEVLAELSGVDAVYVGYLGAQEEVGRPALVQALTEMKIPTFGGSLRDVRKGVLASASPEGTFNRVARRVALNIDGWVGGDKLSDLPVNMEFEVALTINMETARAIGFSPSFEMLSGAQLLGDLQEGGLFYTLQDAVNSALAANYDLRINTFDVRQAKEAVRQAGTSFLPDVKLVGSQTFIDEDVATTSNNTQAERTTTGSAVVEQLIYSDEAIGTISSQKDLLEAEQESRQALILDTVFDTTVAFTDLLKARTEETVQMDNLALIRKNLVIAKQREEAGYAGSGDVFSWESRMATSKAALFTARSNVNVASRNLNLIMGVPIDQKTRALGAGLDDFMDGSFLVRSVKGRLTNTEGFETYLTFLVEEAVKNAPELSALSRNISAVETRAGVLSRKNWVPTVSAAGTWNRDMDRGGAGSEDGPLYHEERWDASVNLTWTLYSGGENRVELARERLTLAQLEEKRRKAQQEIELSVRVALLDTITRYVTREQAVRSAEYAKKSLNLIADSYAKGKASLTDLVEAQNSSLTADLEATNAIYEQVRALLKLERTVGKMTLVSDPLETEAFAGRIKALFDQ
;
A
#
# COMPACT_ATOMS: atom_id res chain seq x y z
N MET A 1 76.48 -10.98 6.02
CA MET A 1 77.90 -10.74 6.32
C MET A 1 78.32 -9.48 5.56
N LYS A 2 78.81 -8.46 6.28
CA LYS A 2 79.36 -7.14 5.84
C LYS A 2 78.35 -6.13 5.22
N ARG A 3 77.78 -5.18 5.99
CA ARG A 3 78.26 -3.88 6.53
C ARG A 3 78.35 -2.73 5.49
N ASN A 4 77.27 -1.93 5.44
CA ASN A 4 77.15 -0.53 5.90
C ASN A 4 78.08 0.61 5.40
N ILE A 5 77.39 1.74 5.14
CA ILE A 5 77.73 3.18 5.27
C ILE A 5 78.33 3.86 4.02
N LEU A 6 78.00 5.10 3.62
CA LEU A 6 76.93 6.11 3.81
C LEU A 6 77.43 7.38 3.05
N ILE A 7 76.54 8.32 2.69
CA ILE A 7 76.76 9.79 2.44
C ILE A 7 77.30 10.22 1.05
N VAL A 8 76.89 11.33 0.40
CA VAL A 8 75.77 12.32 0.36
C VAL A 8 76.15 13.23 -0.85
N LEU A 9 75.21 13.71 -1.68
CA LEU A 9 74.86 15.14 -1.88
C LEU A 9 74.07 15.44 -3.17
N MET A 10 73.03 16.26 -2.98
CA MET A 10 72.17 16.95 -3.94
C MET A 10 72.94 17.75 -5.01
N LEU A 11 72.34 17.91 -6.21
CA LEU A 11 71.97 19.21 -6.79
C LEU A 11 71.32 19.08 -8.19
N LEU A 12 70.26 19.87 -8.39
CA LEU A 12 69.79 20.47 -9.66
C LEU A 12 69.30 19.54 -10.78
N VAL A 13 67.97 19.37 -10.86
CA VAL A 13 67.28 19.20 -12.16
C VAL A 13 66.42 20.44 -12.39
N TRP A 14 66.97 21.35 -13.19
CA TRP A 14 66.28 22.45 -13.84
C TRP A 14 65.81 21.98 -15.22
N GLY A 15 64.55 22.30 -15.54
CA GLY A 15 64.05 22.57 -16.89
C GLY A 15 64.45 21.62 -18.02
N ILE A 16 63.72 20.51 -18.16
CA ILE A 16 63.52 19.90 -19.48
C ILE A 16 62.19 20.47 -20.00
N PRO A 17 62.15 21.17 -21.15
CA PRO A 17 60.89 21.54 -21.76
C PRO A 17 60.14 20.25 -22.09
N GLN A 18 58.93 20.13 -21.56
CA GLN A 18 57.95 19.14 -21.98
C GLN A 18 57.70 19.37 -23.48
N ALA A 19 58.45 18.67 -24.32
CA ALA A 19 58.06 18.47 -25.71
C ALA A 19 56.74 17.70 -25.65
N GLY A 20 55.64 18.42 -25.82
CA GLY A 20 54.33 17.82 -26.00
C GLY A 20 54.42 16.88 -27.19
N TRP A 21 54.34 15.58 -26.92
CA TRP A 21 54.01 14.60 -27.94
C TRP A 21 52.56 14.88 -28.31
N THR A 22 52.35 15.75 -29.30
CA THR A 22 51.10 15.79 -30.04
C THR A 22 51.03 14.47 -30.80
N SER A 23 50.24 13.53 -30.29
CA SER A 23 49.81 12.39 -31.09
C SER A 23 49.09 12.97 -32.31
N SER A 24 49.69 12.85 -33.50
CA SER A 24 49.02 13.15 -34.77
C SER A 24 47.95 12.07 -35.03
N GLY A 25 46.89 12.08 -34.23
CA GLY A 25 45.68 11.33 -34.54
C GLY A 25 45.09 11.90 -35.82
N ARG A 26 44.70 11.03 -36.76
CA ARG A 26 44.00 11.42 -37.99
C ARG A 26 42.77 12.26 -37.61
N HIS A 27 42.56 13.40 -38.25
CA HIS A 27 41.31 14.15 -38.15
C HIS A 27 40.30 13.54 -39.12
N LEU A 28 39.08 13.29 -38.66
CA LEU A 28 38.00 12.71 -39.46
C LEU A 28 36.87 13.71 -39.64
N THR A 29 36.46 13.93 -40.89
CA THR A 29 35.29 14.76 -41.19
C THR A 29 34.09 13.86 -41.45
N LEU A 30 33.13 13.85 -40.52
CA LEU A 30 31.90 13.08 -40.63
C LEU A 30 30.78 13.98 -41.19
N GLY A 31 30.35 13.68 -42.41
CA GLY A 31 29.19 14.33 -43.03
C GLY A 31 27.90 13.88 -42.36
N LEU A 32 27.02 14.81 -41.98
CA LEU A 32 25.77 14.49 -41.30
C LEU A 32 24.54 14.69 -42.21
N ILE A 33 23.66 13.70 -42.29
CA ILE A 33 22.33 13.86 -42.88
C ILE A 33 21.32 13.50 -41.80
N ALA A 34 20.58 14.46 -41.25
CA ALA A 34 19.63 14.18 -40.17
C ALA A 34 18.21 14.61 -40.55
N ASP A 35 17.18 13.85 -40.14
CA ASP A 35 15.77 14.20 -40.43
C ASP A 35 15.38 15.58 -39.85
N ASP A 36 15.91 15.90 -38.67
CA ASP A 36 15.88 17.21 -38.00
C ASP A 36 17.18 17.34 -37.15
N THR A 37 17.47 18.51 -36.59
CA THR A 37 18.54 18.73 -35.61
C THR A 37 18.03 19.35 -34.31
N ARG A 38 16.72 19.33 -34.09
CA ARG A 38 16.03 19.86 -32.89
C ARG A 38 15.42 18.74 -32.03
N GLY A 39 15.00 19.11 -30.82
CA GLY A 39 14.25 18.21 -29.92
C GLY A 39 14.99 16.91 -29.62
N ASP A 40 14.31 15.78 -29.80
CA ASP A 40 14.85 14.44 -29.53
C ASP A 40 16.12 14.13 -30.35
N MET A 41 16.20 14.64 -31.59
CA MET A 41 17.35 14.39 -32.45
C MET A 41 18.61 15.15 -31.98
N ALA A 42 18.44 16.36 -31.43
CA ALA A 42 19.55 17.11 -30.81
C ALA A 42 20.12 16.35 -29.60
N GLN A 43 19.26 15.76 -28.78
CA GLN A 43 19.68 14.93 -27.65
C GLN A 43 20.42 13.68 -28.11
N PHE A 44 19.92 13.00 -29.14
CA PHE A 44 20.58 11.84 -29.72
C PHE A 44 21.97 12.17 -30.28
N LEU A 45 22.11 13.29 -31.02
CA LEU A 45 23.40 13.76 -31.52
C LEU A 45 24.38 14.07 -30.38
N GLY A 46 23.89 14.66 -29.28
CA GLY A 46 24.69 14.87 -28.07
C GLY A 46 25.20 13.57 -27.44
N LEU A 47 24.37 12.50 -27.44
CA LEU A 47 24.78 11.17 -26.98
C LEU A 47 25.83 10.54 -27.91
N VAL A 48 25.68 10.69 -29.23
CA VAL A 48 26.68 10.21 -30.19
C VAL A 48 28.01 10.92 -29.97
N HIS A 49 28.02 12.23 -29.75
CA HIS A 49 29.23 12.97 -29.39
C HIS A 49 29.86 12.45 -28.11
N GLN A 50 29.07 12.27 -27.05
CA GLN A 50 29.56 11.76 -25.77
C GLN A 50 30.22 10.38 -25.91
N GLU A 51 29.61 9.45 -26.65
CA GLU A 51 30.16 8.11 -26.88
C GLU A 51 31.40 8.14 -27.79
N MET A 52 31.40 9.00 -28.82
CA MET A 52 32.57 9.22 -29.68
C MET A 52 33.75 9.79 -28.91
N ASP A 53 33.53 10.75 -28.00
CA ASP A 53 34.60 11.34 -27.17
C ASP A 53 35.22 10.30 -26.22
N LEU A 54 34.40 9.38 -25.69
CA LEU A 54 34.87 8.27 -24.85
C LEU A 54 35.72 7.26 -25.63
N LEU A 55 35.39 7.00 -26.91
CA LEU A 55 36.10 6.03 -27.75
C LEU A 55 37.33 6.63 -28.45
N ALA A 56 37.25 7.88 -28.91
CA ALA A 56 38.31 8.52 -29.69
C ALA A 56 39.63 8.60 -28.91
N GLY A 57 39.59 9.02 -27.63
CA GLY A 57 40.77 9.12 -26.77
C GLY A 57 41.93 9.86 -27.44
N ALA A 58 43.11 9.23 -27.53
CA ALA A 58 44.27 9.76 -28.27
C ALA A 58 44.41 9.22 -29.71
N ARG A 59 43.43 8.45 -30.22
CA ARG A 59 43.52 7.71 -31.49
C ARG A 59 43.18 8.55 -32.72
N TYR A 60 42.17 9.40 -32.63
CA TYR A 60 41.73 10.31 -33.70
C TYR A 60 41.00 11.52 -33.12
N THR A 61 40.86 12.57 -33.93
CA THR A 61 39.95 13.69 -33.65
C THR A 61 38.89 13.72 -34.74
N TYR A 62 37.74 14.34 -34.47
CA TYR A 62 36.64 14.33 -35.44
C TYR A 62 35.82 15.63 -35.43
N THR A 63 35.17 15.89 -36.55
CA THR A 63 34.07 16.86 -36.68
C THR A 63 32.84 16.12 -37.20
N LEU A 64 31.67 16.36 -36.60
CA LEU A 64 30.41 15.76 -37.04
C LEU A 64 29.43 16.88 -37.43
N GLY A 65 29.14 16.98 -38.72
CA GLY A 65 28.14 17.93 -39.23
C GLY A 65 28.52 19.42 -39.20
N GLU A 66 29.63 19.83 -38.58
CA GLU A 66 30.08 21.22 -38.59
C GLU A 66 30.48 21.68 -40.00
N GLY A 67 29.58 22.37 -40.69
CA GLY A 67 29.79 22.87 -42.05
C GLY A 67 29.72 21.81 -43.16
N LYS A 68 29.47 20.54 -42.82
CA LYS A 68 29.40 19.40 -43.75
C LYS A 68 28.17 18.55 -43.45
N GLY A 69 27.02 18.95 -44.01
CA GLY A 69 25.74 18.27 -43.77
C GLY A 69 24.73 19.11 -42.98
N GLY A 70 23.63 18.50 -42.54
CA GLY A 70 22.59 19.19 -41.77
C GLY A 70 21.22 18.49 -41.74
N ALA A 71 20.22 19.24 -41.25
CA ALA A 71 18.82 18.81 -41.23
C ALA A 71 18.22 18.77 -42.63
N ILE A 72 17.50 17.71 -42.96
CA ILE A 72 16.71 17.59 -44.21
C ILE A 72 15.27 18.08 -44.04
N ASP A 73 14.87 18.45 -42.82
CA ASP A 73 13.50 18.83 -42.46
C ASP A 73 12.46 17.84 -43.00
N TRP A 74 12.71 16.55 -42.80
CA TRP A 74 11.84 15.45 -43.27
C TRP A 74 11.64 15.36 -44.79
N ASN A 75 12.45 16.06 -45.60
CA ASN A 75 12.30 16.09 -47.05
C ASN A 75 13.28 15.13 -47.75
N ALA A 76 12.73 14.08 -48.39
CA ALA A 76 13.51 13.06 -49.08
C ALA A 76 14.35 13.61 -50.26
N ASP A 77 13.88 14.62 -50.99
CA ASP A 77 14.63 15.23 -52.09
C ASP A 77 15.81 16.05 -51.58
N LYS A 78 15.63 16.77 -50.46
CA LYS A 78 16.75 17.43 -49.75
C LYS A 78 17.78 16.39 -49.29
N ALA A 79 17.33 15.25 -48.75
CA ALA A 79 18.23 14.16 -48.35
C ALA A 79 19.05 13.62 -49.54
N ARG A 80 18.43 13.40 -50.71
CA ARG A 80 19.12 12.98 -51.94
C ARG A 80 20.12 14.02 -52.44
N ALA A 81 19.76 15.30 -52.36
CA ALA A 81 20.65 16.40 -52.74
C ALA A 81 21.87 16.47 -51.82
N LEU A 82 21.64 16.46 -50.50
CA LEU A 82 22.68 16.52 -49.49
C LEU A 82 23.60 15.29 -49.53
N TYR A 83 23.05 14.10 -49.76
CA TYR A 83 23.86 12.89 -49.95
C TYR A 83 24.80 13.02 -51.16
N ARG A 84 24.31 13.52 -52.31
CA ARG A 84 25.15 13.73 -53.50
C ARG A 84 26.26 14.76 -53.26
N GLU A 85 25.97 15.81 -52.50
CA GLU A 85 26.96 16.82 -52.10
C GLU A 85 28.07 16.22 -51.23
N LEU A 86 27.71 15.50 -50.16
CA LEU A 86 28.68 14.87 -49.26
C LEU A 86 29.52 13.78 -49.93
N VAL A 87 28.93 13.07 -50.90
CA VAL A 87 29.66 12.08 -51.72
C VAL A 87 30.68 12.76 -52.65
N ALA A 88 30.37 13.94 -53.19
CA ALA A 88 31.27 14.65 -54.10
C ALA A 88 32.40 15.42 -53.39
N ASP A 89 32.23 15.74 -52.11
CA ASP A 89 33.19 16.55 -51.33
C ASP A 89 34.43 15.74 -50.87
N PRO A 90 35.64 15.99 -51.36
CA PRO A 90 36.82 15.20 -51.00
C PRO A 90 37.22 15.29 -49.52
N GLU A 91 36.73 16.29 -48.77
CA GLU A 91 37.06 16.46 -47.35
C GLU A 91 36.23 15.56 -46.42
N VAL A 92 35.11 15.00 -46.89
CA VAL A 92 34.23 14.13 -46.09
C VAL A 92 34.72 12.68 -46.14
N ASP A 93 35.14 12.14 -44.99
CA ASP A 93 35.66 10.78 -44.83
C ASP A 93 34.55 9.72 -44.78
N ILE A 94 33.47 10.00 -44.06
CA ILE A 94 32.33 9.09 -43.81
C ILE A 94 31.04 9.89 -43.69
N ILE A 95 29.92 9.30 -44.11
CA ILE A 95 28.59 9.91 -44.01
C ILE A 95 27.78 9.18 -42.94
N VAL A 96 27.20 9.93 -42.00
CA VAL A 96 26.31 9.41 -40.98
C VAL A 96 24.91 9.97 -41.25
N SER A 97 23.98 9.08 -41.57
CA SER A 97 22.57 9.40 -41.77
C SER A 97 21.79 9.06 -40.50
N ILE A 98 21.03 10.00 -39.95
CA ILE A 98 20.30 9.85 -38.70
C ILE A 98 18.84 10.28 -38.87
N GLY A 99 17.95 9.30 -38.96
CA GLY A 99 16.53 9.50 -39.17
C GLY A 99 15.91 8.44 -40.07
N VAL A 100 14.58 8.36 -40.05
CA VAL A 100 13.77 7.41 -40.81
C VAL A 100 13.79 7.72 -42.30
N VAL A 101 13.61 9.00 -42.65
CA VAL A 101 13.51 9.46 -44.05
C VAL A 101 14.89 9.47 -44.69
N SER A 102 15.87 10.09 -44.03
CA SER A 102 17.27 10.12 -44.46
C SER A 102 17.82 8.71 -44.65
N SER A 103 17.63 7.80 -43.69
CA SER A 103 18.15 6.44 -43.81
C SER A 103 17.42 5.60 -44.86
N SER A 104 16.12 5.83 -45.10
CA SER A 104 15.41 5.21 -46.22
C SER A 104 15.97 5.69 -47.57
N VAL A 105 16.24 6.99 -47.71
CA VAL A 105 16.90 7.54 -48.91
C VAL A 105 18.28 6.94 -49.11
N ILE A 106 19.08 6.82 -48.03
CA ILE A 106 20.39 6.19 -48.10
C ILE A 106 20.27 4.73 -48.55
N ALA A 107 19.34 3.95 -48.01
CA ALA A 107 19.13 2.56 -48.40
C ALA A 107 18.82 2.40 -49.91
N ASP A 108 18.11 3.37 -50.51
CA ASP A 108 17.78 3.41 -51.93
C ASP A 108 18.91 3.99 -52.83
N SER A 109 20.00 4.52 -52.25
CA SER A 109 21.03 5.30 -52.98
C SER A 109 22.25 4.50 -53.45
N GLY A 110 22.30 3.18 -53.19
CA GLY A 110 23.43 2.34 -53.61
C GLY A 110 23.60 2.27 -55.13
N PRO A 111 24.83 2.01 -55.64
CA PRO A 111 26.05 1.64 -54.92
C PRO A 111 26.77 2.81 -54.22
N TYR A 112 27.47 2.53 -53.11
CA TYR A 112 28.07 3.54 -52.23
C TYR A 112 29.57 3.75 -52.54
N SER A 113 29.91 4.94 -53.07
CA SER A 113 31.31 5.32 -53.35
C SER A 113 32.07 5.82 -52.11
N LYS A 114 31.36 6.19 -51.05
CA LYS A 114 31.92 6.55 -49.74
C LYS A 114 31.33 5.69 -48.62
N PRO A 115 32.05 5.50 -47.50
CA PRO A 115 31.52 4.87 -46.30
C PRO A 115 30.26 5.61 -45.79
N VAL A 116 29.19 4.87 -45.52
CA VAL A 116 27.92 5.40 -44.99
C VAL A 116 27.41 4.55 -43.82
N ILE A 117 27.01 5.20 -42.74
CA ILE A 117 26.33 4.61 -41.59
C ILE A 117 24.91 5.16 -41.56
N ALA A 118 23.90 4.31 -41.75
CA ALA A 118 22.50 4.71 -41.67
C ALA A 118 21.87 4.32 -40.32
N VAL A 119 21.28 5.28 -39.62
CA VAL A 119 20.77 5.15 -38.25
C VAL A 119 19.32 5.63 -38.27
N GLY A 120 18.36 4.77 -37.97
CA GLY A 120 16.94 5.09 -38.15
C GLY A 120 16.19 4.09 -39.03
N ILE A 121 16.69 2.85 -39.13
CA ILE A 121 15.92 1.75 -39.71
C ILE A 121 14.98 1.20 -38.62
N MET A 122 13.82 1.84 -38.49
CA MET A 122 12.73 1.49 -37.57
C MET A 122 12.10 0.14 -37.90
N ASP A 123 11.74 -0.07 -39.16
CA ASP A 123 11.21 -1.34 -39.62
C ASP A 123 11.76 -1.56 -41.02
N SER A 124 12.71 -2.46 -41.11
CA SER A 124 13.50 -2.58 -42.32
C SER A 124 12.74 -3.18 -43.49
N VAL A 125 11.74 -4.00 -43.19
CA VAL A 125 10.83 -4.58 -44.18
C VAL A 125 9.95 -3.47 -44.73
N LEU A 126 9.34 -2.66 -43.86
CA LEU A 126 8.49 -1.55 -44.28
C LEU A 126 9.28 -0.46 -45.00
N GLN A 127 10.54 -0.23 -44.61
CA GLN A 127 11.44 0.75 -45.25
C GLN A 127 12.13 0.22 -46.52
N GLY A 128 11.98 -1.07 -46.85
CA GLY A 128 12.55 -1.69 -48.06
C GLY A 128 14.07 -1.87 -48.04
N VAL A 129 14.69 -1.90 -46.86
CA VAL A 129 16.15 -2.07 -46.70
C VAL A 129 16.52 -3.52 -47.02
N ARG A 130 17.60 -3.72 -47.79
CA ARG A 130 18.11 -5.06 -48.08
C ARG A 130 18.88 -5.60 -46.88
N HIS A 131 18.57 -6.81 -46.43
CA HIS A 131 19.29 -7.52 -45.37
C HIS A 131 20.09 -8.69 -45.91
N SER A 132 21.20 -9.00 -45.24
CA SER A 132 21.79 -10.34 -45.28
C SER A 132 21.24 -11.17 -44.11
N ASP A 133 21.19 -12.49 -44.30
CA ASP A 133 20.75 -13.44 -43.25
C ASP A 133 21.79 -13.60 -42.11
N GLU A 134 22.95 -12.92 -42.19
CA GLU A 134 24.11 -13.11 -41.30
C GLU A 134 24.37 -11.94 -40.34
N ASP A 135 23.34 -11.19 -39.92
CA ASP A 135 23.48 -9.99 -39.07
C ASP A 135 24.46 -8.94 -39.64
N ARG A 136 24.50 -8.79 -40.96
CA ARG A 136 25.43 -7.88 -41.66
C ARG A 136 24.71 -7.13 -42.77
N SER A 137 25.24 -5.98 -43.17
CA SER A 137 24.69 -5.29 -44.35
C SER A 137 25.03 -6.06 -45.63
N GLY A 138 26.21 -6.69 -45.69
CA GLY A 138 26.72 -7.35 -46.90
C GLY A 138 26.97 -6.41 -48.09
N ILE A 139 26.77 -5.10 -47.89
CA ILE A 139 26.85 -4.07 -48.93
C ILE A 139 28.13 -3.27 -48.72
N ALA A 140 28.98 -3.23 -49.75
CA ALA A 140 30.24 -2.48 -49.69
C ALA A 140 29.99 -1.01 -49.31
N ASN A 141 30.80 -0.50 -48.37
CA ASN A 141 30.74 0.85 -47.83
C ASN A 141 29.42 1.26 -47.15
N LEU A 142 28.52 0.32 -46.83
CA LEU A 142 27.30 0.62 -46.07
C LEU A 142 27.27 -0.23 -44.80
N THR A 143 26.94 0.38 -43.67
CA THR A 143 26.36 -0.30 -42.53
C THR A 143 25.11 0.45 -42.08
N TYR A 144 24.24 -0.21 -41.34
CA TYR A 144 23.06 0.42 -40.78
C TYR A 144 22.74 -0.17 -39.42
N VAL A 145 22.06 0.62 -38.59
CA VAL A 145 21.55 0.16 -37.29
C VAL A 145 20.07 -0.15 -37.46
N HIS A 146 19.75 -1.44 -37.50
CA HIS A 146 18.41 -1.97 -37.54
C HIS A 146 17.93 -2.31 -36.13
N PHE A 147 16.77 -1.77 -35.77
CA PHE A 147 16.12 -2.11 -34.50
C PHE A 147 15.22 -3.32 -34.74
N ASN A 148 15.32 -4.40 -33.96
CA ASN A 148 14.40 -5.56 -34.07
C ASN A 148 12.95 -5.25 -33.57
N HIS A 149 12.58 -3.97 -33.53
CA HIS A 149 11.30 -3.45 -33.08
C HIS A 149 10.45 -3.14 -34.30
N SER A 150 9.43 -3.95 -34.57
CA SER A 150 8.60 -3.82 -35.77
C SER A 150 7.22 -3.28 -35.40
N ILE A 151 6.73 -2.32 -36.17
CA ILE A 151 5.37 -1.79 -36.04
C ILE A 151 4.35 -2.93 -36.09
N THR A 152 4.60 -3.94 -36.92
CA THR A 152 3.79 -5.14 -37.02
C THR A 152 3.73 -5.92 -35.70
N LYS A 153 4.86 -6.13 -35.03
CA LYS A 153 4.90 -6.82 -33.72
C LYS A 153 4.16 -6.03 -32.66
N ASP A 154 4.26 -4.71 -32.69
CA ASP A 154 3.55 -3.82 -31.77
C ASP A 154 2.05 -3.87 -31.98
N LEU A 155 1.57 -3.85 -33.22
CA LEU A 155 0.14 -3.97 -33.53
C LEU A 155 -0.42 -5.35 -33.10
N LEU A 156 0.35 -6.42 -33.28
CA LEU A 156 -0.02 -7.76 -32.78
C LEU A 156 -0.06 -7.83 -31.25
N LEU A 157 0.89 -7.19 -30.57
CA LEU A 157 0.86 -7.08 -29.11
C LEU A 157 -0.31 -6.20 -28.64
N PHE A 158 -0.55 -5.09 -29.32
CA PHE A 158 -1.64 -4.17 -29.02
C PHE A 158 -2.99 -4.88 -29.12
N ARG A 159 -3.18 -5.69 -30.15
CA ARG A 159 -4.39 -6.48 -30.33
C ARG A 159 -4.59 -7.54 -29.25
N ARG A 160 -3.50 -8.11 -28.72
CA ARG A 160 -3.55 -9.00 -27.55
C ARG A 160 -3.95 -8.26 -26.28
N LEU A 161 -3.59 -6.98 -26.15
CA LEU A 161 -3.99 -6.13 -25.01
C LEU A 161 -5.44 -5.71 -25.11
N THR A 162 -5.82 -5.18 -26.26
CA THR A 162 -7.16 -4.67 -26.54
C THR A 162 -7.58 -5.18 -27.92
N PRO A 163 -8.46 -6.20 -27.99
CA PRO A 163 -8.96 -6.68 -29.26
C PRO A 163 -9.64 -5.55 -30.06
N PHE A 164 -9.24 -5.38 -31.32
CA PHE A 164 -9.80 -4.39 -32.25
C PHE A 164 -10.06 -5.02 -33.62
N LYS A 165 -11.01 -4.46 -34.38
CA LYS A 165 -11.30 -4.83 -35.77
C LYS A 165 -10.70 -3.84 -36.76
N GLU A 166 -10.67 -2.55 -36.42
CA GLU A 166 -10.02 -1.53 -37.24
C GLU A 166 -9.06 -0.68 -36.39
N VAL A 167 -7.79 -0.58 -36.81
CA VAL A 167 -6.77 0.23 -36.12
C VAL A 167 -6.35 1.43 -36.96
N GLY A 168 -6.46 2.62 -36.38
CA GLY A 168 -5.89 3.84 -36.94
C GLY A 168 -4.39 3.91 -36.65
N ILE A 169 -3.57 4.16 -37.66
CA ILE A 169 -2.12 4.26 -37.53
C ILE A 169 -1.72 5.70 -37.87
N VAL A 170 -1.30 6.46 -36.87
CA VAL A 170 -1.02 7.90 -37.01
C VAL A 170 0.48 8.16 -37.10
N PHE A 171 0.93 8.81 -38.18
CA PHE A 171 2.33 9.15 -38.43
C PHE A 171 2.48 10.54 -39.04
N ASP A 172 3.68 11.12 -38.89
CA ASP A 172 4.14 12.23 -39.72
C ASP A 172 3.99 11.85 -41.22
N PRO A 173 3.54 12.77 -42.10
CA PRO A 173 3.34 12.47 -43.52
C PRO A 173 4.56 11.85 -44.20
N SER A 174 5.74 12.33 -43.84
CA SER A 174 7.02 11.90 -44.44
C SER A 174 7.36 10.47 -44.02
N VAL A 175 6.96 10.08 -42.80
CA VAL A 175 7.10 8.70 -42.31
C VAL A 175 6.00 7.80 -42.89
N ALA A 176 4.76 8.31 -43.00
CA ALA A 176 3.65 7.58 -43.60
C ALA A 176 3.95 7.19 -45.06
N ASP A 177 4.56 8.08 -45.85
CA ASP A 177 4.95 7.79 -47.22
C ASP A 177 6.04 6.72 -47.34
N VAL A 178 6.96 6.67 -46.36
CA VAL A 178 7.97 5.61 -46.28
C VAL A 178 7.30 4.26 -45.98
N ILE A 179 6.37 4.21 -45.02
CA ILE A 179 5.68 2.97 -44.61
C ILE A 179 4.75 2.45 -45.71
N ARG A 180 4.05 3.35 -46.43
CA ARG A 180 3.14 2.98 -47.53
C ARG A 180 3.83 2.21 -48.66
N LYS A 181 5.15 2.38 -48.86
CA LYS A 181 5.91 1.63 -49.89
C LYS A 181 5.75 0.11 -49.77
N LYS A 182 5.50 -0.40 -48.57
CA LYS A 182 5.45 -1.83 -48.24
C LYS A 182 4.27 -2.18 -47.31
N GLU A 183 3.17 -1.42 -47.39
CA GLU A 183 2.00 -1.62 -46.52
C GLU A 183 1.36 -3.01 -46.63
N GLY A 184 1.55 -3.72 -47.75
CA GLY A 184 1.13 -5.12 -47.91
C GLY A 184 1.73 -6.11 -46.89
N GLU A 185 2.75 -5.73 -46.13
CA GLU A 185 3.25 -6.52 -45.00
C GLU A 185 2.41 -6.33 -43.72
N LEU A 186 1.77 -5.16 -43.56
CA LEU A 186 0.75 -4.94 -42.54
C LEU A 186 -0.50 -5.77 -42.88
N ASP A 187 -0.88 -5.85 -44.16
CA ASP A 187 -2.00 -6.68 -44.64
C ASP A 187 -1.79 -8.15 -44.22
N LYS A 188 -0.60 -8.71 -44.49
CA LYS A 188 -0.27 -10.10 -44.16
C LYS A 188 -0.30 -10.41 -42.66
N ALA A 189 -0.03 -9.41 -41.83
CA ALA A 189 0.08 -9.61 -40.39
C ALA A 189 -1.23 -9.36 -39.64
N LEU A 190 -2.11 -8.52 -40.17
CA LEU A 190 -3.37 -8.16 -39.52
C LEU A 190 -4.58 -8.86 -40.12
N HIS A 191 -4.60 -9.14 -41.43
CA HIS A 191 -5.72 -9.84 -42.06
C HIS A 191 -5.66 -11.36 -41.84
N PRO A 192 -6.83 -12.02 -41.70
CA PRO A 192 -8.19 -11.47 -41.84
C PRO A 192 -8.76 -10.87 -40.55
N GLU A 193 -7.97 -10.75 -39.49
CA GLU A 193 -8.52 -10.57 -38.16
C GLU A 193 -8.62 -9.10 -37.69
N ALA A 194 -7.95 -8.16 -38.37
CA ALA A 194 -8.12 -6.71 -38.26
C ALA A 194 -7.74 -5.98 -39.56
N ASP A 195 -8.38 -4.84 -39.80
CA ASP A 195 -8.07 -3.88 -40.86
C ASP A 195 -7.30 -2.68 -40.26
N TYR A 196 -6.63 -1.88 -41.10
CA TYR A 196 -5.93 -0.68 -40.64
C TYR A 196 -6.14 0.54 -41.55
N ARG A 197 -5.95 1.73 -40.98
CA ARG A 197 -6.04 3.01 -41.69
C ARG A 197 -4.86 3.90 -41.34
N ILE A 198 -4.00 4.22 -42.31
CA ILE A 198 -2.85 5.13 -42.10
C ILE A 198 -3.32 6.59 -42.24
N VAL A 199 -3.23 7.34 -41.14
CA VAL A 199 -3.64 8.75 -41.04
C VAL A 199 -2.42 9.64 -40.86
N SER A 200 -2.36 10.73 -41.62
CA SER A 200 -1.28 11.72 -41.53
C SER A 200 -1.54 12.71 -40.40
N SER A 201 -0.50 13.01 -39.63
CA SER A 201 -0.61 13.80 -38.41
C SER A 201 -0.54 15.32 -38.62
N ASN A 202 -0.12 15.77 -39.81
CA ASN A 202 0.01 17.19 -40.20
C ASN A 202 -1.30 17.96 -40.37
N LYS A 203 -2.42 17.31 -40.06
CA LYS A 203 -3.76 17.88 -40.06
C LYS A 203 -4.06 18.32 -38.63
N GLY A 204 -4.79 19.42 -38.42
CA GLY A 204 -5.16 19.83 -37.05
C GLY A 204 -5.84 18.68 -36.29
N VAL A 205 -5.73 18.64 -34.94
CA VAL A 205 -6.23 17.50 -34.12
C VAL A 205 -7.67 17.08 -34.50
N ASN A 206 -8.56 18.03 -34.77
CA ASN A 206 -9.94 17.74 -35.17
C ASN A 206 -10.06 17.01 -36.52
N GLU A 207 -9.19 17.32 -37.48
CA GLU A 207 -9.18 16.65 -38.79
C GLU A 207 -8.61 15.23 -38.67
N VAL A 208 -7.56 15.05 -37.86
CA VAL A 208 -7.03 13.71 -37.54
C VAL A 208 -8.11 12.84 -36.89
N LEU A 209 -8.85 13.38 -35.92
CA LEU A 209 -9.96 12.68 -35.27
C LEU A 209 -11.11 12.34 -36.25
N ALA A 210 -11.39 13.23 -37.21
CA ALA A 210 -12.40 12.95 -38.24
C ALA A 210 -12.00 11.77 -39.15
N GLU A 211 -10.72 11.69 -39.53
CA GLU A 211 -10.20 10.56 -40.32
C GLU A 211 -10.07 9.26 -39.51
N LEU A 212 -9.96 9.35 -38.19
CA LEU A 212 -10.01 8.22 -37.26
C LEU A 212 -11.44 7.81 -36.89
N SER A 213 -12.48 8.42 -37.49
CA SER A 213 -13.86 8.03 -37.24
C SER A 213 -14.11 6.56 -37.61
N GLY A 214 -14.66 5.81 -36.67
CA GLY A 214 -15.01 4.40 -36.83
C GLY A 214 -13.91 3.40 -36.43
N VAL A 215 -12.70 3.85 -36.08
CA VAL A 215 -11.64 2.94 -35.60
C VAL A 215 -11.85 2.52 -34.14
N ASP A 216 -11.44 1.30 -33.81
CA ASP A 216 -11.57 0.74 -32.45
C ASP A 216 -10.33 0.99 -31.59
N ALA A 217 -9.19 1.29 -32.22
CA ALA A 217 -7.90 1.45 -31.56
C ALA A 217 -6.98 2.36 -32.38
N VAL A 218 -6.01 3.02 -31.73
CA VAL A 218 -5.06 3.90 -32.42
C VAL A 218 -3.61 3.57 -32.06
N TYR A 219 -2.80 3.27 -33.06
CA TYR A 219 -1.34 3.24 -32.92
C TYR A 219 -0.79 4.65 -33.17
N VAL A 220 -0.18 5.22 -32.13
CA VAL A 220 0.47 6.53 -32.16
C VAL A 220 1.94 6.34 -32.51
N GLY A 221 2.25 6.53 -33.79
CA GLY A 221 3.58 6.47 -34.33
C GLY A 221 4.39 7.74 -34.08
N TYR A 222 5.48 7.89 -34.84
CA TYR A 222 6.30 9.09 -34.80
C TYR A 222 5.58 10.27 -35.49
N LEU A 223 5.33 11.36 -34.75
CA LEU A 223 4.57 12.53 -35.21
C LEU A 223 5.43 13.76 -35.57
N GLY A 224 6.76 13.65 -35.64
CA GLY A 224 7.60 14.81 -35.97
C GLY A 224 7.77 15.85 -34.85
N ALA A 225 8.67 16.81 -35.10
CA ALA A 225 9.06 17.85 -34.13
C ALA A 225 8.08 19.04 -34.06
N GLN A 226 7.31 19.32 -35.13
CA GLN A 226 6.31 20.41 -35.13
C GLN A 226 5.01 20.04 -34.41
N GLU A 227 4.73 18.76 -34.18
CA GLU A 227 3.49 18.28 -33.55
C GLU A 227 3.67 17.71 -32.13
N GLU A 228 4.88 17.79 -31.58
CA GLU A 228 5.13 17.61 -30.14
C GLU A 228 4.24 18.52 -29.27
N VAL A 229 3.76 19.63 -29.84
CA VAL A 229 2.81 20.58 -29.22
C VAL A 229 1.35 20.08 -29.28
N GLY A 230 0.98 19.25 -30.26
CA GLY A 230 -0.38 18.72 -30.46
C GLY A 230 -0.60 17.28 -29.95
N ARG A 231 0.47 16.51 -29.74
CA ARG A 231 0.40 15.10 -29.28
C ARG A 231 -0.41 14.91 -27.98
N PRO A 232 -0.22 15.72 -26.92
CA PRO A 232 -1.02 15.58 -25.71
C PRO A 232 -2.51 15.79 -25.96
N ALA A 233 -2.87 16.76 -26.83
CA ALA A 233 -4.26 17.04 -27.16
C ALA A 233 -4.93 15.91 -27.95
N LEU A 234 -4.21 15.28 -28.89
CA LEU A 234 -4.71 14.10 -29.62
C LEU A 234 -4.91 12.90 -28.68
N VAL A 235 -3.92 12.58 -27.85
CA VAL A 235 -4.00 11.47 -26.90
C VAL A 235 -5.11 11.69 -25.87
N GLN A 236 -5.26 12.92 -25.38
CA GLN A 236 -6.35 13.29 -24.49
C GLN A 236 -7.72 13.11 -25.16
N ALA A 237 -7.90 13.62 -26.38
CA ALA A 237 -9.16 13.46 -27.10
C ALA A 237 -9.51 11.99 -27.37
N LEU A 238 -8.53 11.16 -27.75
CA LEU A 238 -8.71 9.71 -27.91
C LEU A 238 -9.09 9.03 -26.58
N THR A 239 -8.49 9.47 -25.47
CA THR A 239 -8.80 8.98 -24.12
C THR A 239 -10.24 9.35 -23.71
N GLU A 240 -10.68 10.58 -23.97
CA GLU A 240 -12.06 11.04 -23.73
C GLU A 240 -13.07 10.26 -24.59
N MET A 241 -12.68 9.89 -25.81
CA MET A 241 -13.44 9.00 -26.70
C MET A 241 -13.37 7.52 -26.31
N LYS A 242 -12.59 7.17 -25.27
CA LYS A 242 -12.35 5.80 -24.78
C LYS A 242 -11.69 4.88 -25.82
N ILE A 243 -10.92 5.44 -26.74
CA ILE A 243 -10.19 4.67 -27.74
C ILE A 243 -8.83 4.26 -27.14
N PRO A 244 -8.51 2.96 -27.03
CA PRO A 244 -7.22 2.51 -26.56
C PRO A 244 -6.11 2.97 -27.53
N THR A 245 -4.94 3.28 -26.97
CA THR A 245 -3.80 3.80 -27.73
C THR A 245 -2.53 2.99 -27.48
N PHE A 246 -1.72 2.78 -28.52
CA PHE A 246 -0.43 2.12 -28.39
C PHE A 246 0.67 2.98 -28.99
N GLY A 247 1.76 3.17 -28.27
CA GLY A 247 2.83 4.09 -28.64
C GLY A 247 4.10 3.33 -28.97
N GLY A 248 4.87 3.85 -29.94
CA GLY A 248 6.18 3.31 -30.30
C GLY A 248 7.27 3.54 -29.23
N SER A 249 6.99 4.27 -28.16
CA SER A 249 7.96 4.53 -27.09
C SER A 249 7.36 4.61 -25.68
N LEU A 250 8.19 4.35 -24.66
CA LEU A 250 7.83 4.57 -23.25
C LEU A 250 7.47 6.04 -22.95
N ARG A 251 8.04 6.97 -23.73
CA ARG A 251 7.74 8.41 -23.62
C ARG A 251 6.28 8.69 -23.97
N ASP A 252 5.72 7.97 -24.94
CA ASP A 252 4.31 8.11 -25.32
C ASP A 252 3.40 7.67 -24.18
N VAL A 253 3.75 6.58 -23.49
CA VAL A 253 3.02 6.09 -22.31
C VAL A 253 3.01 7.14 -21.19
N ARG A 254 4.16 7.79 -20.94
CA ARG A 254 4.28 8.91 -19.98
C ARG A 254 3.48 10.14 -20.40
N LYS A 255 3.18 10.30 -21.70
CA LYS A 255 2.35 11.38 -22.26
C LYS A 255 0.87 11.00 -22.39
N GLY A 256 0.44 9.89 -21.78
CA GLY A 256 -0.96 9.50 -21.70
C GLY A 256 -1.41 8.38 -22.65
N VAL A 257 -0.52 7.84 -23.48
CA VAL A 257 -0.83 6.66 -24.30
C VAL A 257 -1.02 5.43 -23.40
N LEU A 258 -1.97 4.56 -23.74
CA LEU A 258 -2.32 3.41 -22.88
C LEU A 258 -1.15 2.43 -22.72
N ALA A 259 -0.46 2.05 -23.79
CA ALA A 259 0.63 1.07 -23.69
C ALA A 259 1.74 1.27 -24.73
N SER A 260 2.92 0.70 -24.45
CA SER A 260 4.04 0.59 -25.39
C SER A 260 4.86 -0.66 -25.10
N ALA A 261 5.51 -1.21 -26.12
CA ALA A 261 6.46 -2.33 -26.00
C ALA A 261 7.93 -1.90 -25.96
N SER A 262 8.22 -0.60 -26.11
CA SER A 262 9.59 -0.11 -26.18
C SER A 262 10.26 -0.13 -24.80
N PRO A 263 11.48 -0.67 -24.70
CA PRO A 263 12.27 -0.57 -23.47
C PRO A 263 12.76 0.85 -23.20
N GLU A 264 13.23 1.08 -21.98
CA GLU A 264 13.86 2.33 -21.55
C GLU A 264 15.33 2.42 -22.02
N GLY A 265 15.79 3.63 -22.36
CA GLY A 265 17.21 3.89 -22.67
C GLY A 265 17.68 3.47 -24.07
N THR A 266 16.76 3.18 -25.00
CA THR A 266 17.05 2.80 -26.40
C THR A 266 18.07 3.73 -27.06
N PHE A 267 17.89 5.06 -26.96
CA PHE A 267 18.77 6.04 -27.61
C PHE A 267 20.24 5.95 -27.19
N ASN A 268 20.55 5.69 -25.93
CA ASN A 268 21.93 5.59 -25.45
C ASN A 268 22.64 4.38 -26.07
N ARG A 269 21.95 3.23 -26.15
CA ARG A 269 22.52 2.02 -26.77
C ARG A 269 22.78 2.24 -28.26
N VAL A 270 21.88 2.94 -28.94
CA VAL A 270 22.00 3.25 -30.37
C VAL A 270 23.15 4.22 -30.62
N ALA A 271 23.27 5.29 -29.82
CA ALA A 271 24.37 6.24 -29.94
C ALA A 271 25.73 5.55 -29.76
N ARG A 272 25.84 4.66 -28.78
CA ARG A 272 27.04 3.84 -28.57
C ARG A 272 27.32 2.90 -29.75
N ARG A 273 26.29 2.27 -30.35
CA ARG A 273 26.46 1.44 -31.55
C ARG A 273 27.02 2.25 -32.72
N VAL A 274 26.52 3.47 -32.94
CA VAL A 274 27.02 4.37 -33.98
C VAL A 274 28.50 4.68 -33.75
N ALA A 275 28.85 5.05 -32.51
CA ALA A 275 30.23 5.36 -32.15
C ALA A 275 31.17 4.14 -32.33
N LEU A 276 30.72 2.94 -31.93
CA LEU A 276 31.47 1.70 -32.14
C LEU A 276 31.65 1.33 -33.61
N ASN A 277 30.64 1.56 -34.46
CA ASN A 277 30.74 1.30 -35.90
C ASN A 277 31.73 2.27 -36.57
N ILE A 278 31.76 3.53 -36.14
CA ILE A 278 32.77 4.49 -36.59
C ILE A 278 34.15 4.06 -36.11
N ASP A 279 34.29 3.69 -34.83
CA ASP A 279 35.57 3.26 -34.25
C ASP A 279 36.14 2.00 -34.93
N GLY A 280 35.30 1.00 -35.20
CA GLY A 280 35.67 -0.21 -35.94
C GLY A 280 36.13 0.11 -37.36
N TRP A 281 35.41 1.00 -38.06
CA TRP A 281 35.81 1.46 -39.38
C TRP A 281 37.16 2.20 -39.37
N VAL A 282 37.39 3.07 -38.38
CA VAL A 282 38.69 3.72 -38.18
C VAL A 282 39.79 2.70 -37.88
N GLY A 283 39.45 1.62 -37.17
CA GLY A 283 40.32 0.47 -36.91
C GLY A 283 40.62 -0.40 -38.14
N GLY A 284 39.93 -0.19 -39.26
CA GLY A 284 40.13 -0.90 -40.52
C GLY A 284 39.05 -1.96 -40.84
N ASP A 285 38.01 -2.07 -40.02
CA ASP A 285 36.89 -2.98 -40.30
C ASP A 285 36.09 -2.51 -41.53
N LYS A 286 35.60 -3.47 -42.31
CA LYS A 286 34.69 -3.17 -43.42
C LYS A 286 33.29 -2.93 -42.86
N LEU A 287 32.67 -1.81 -43.25
CA LEU A 287 31.28 -1.52 -42.88
C LEU A 287 30.31 -2.66 -43.28
N SER A 288 30.62 -3.38 -44.36
CA SER A 288 29.82 -4.52 -44.84
C SER A 288 29.72 -5.67 -43.84
N ASP A 289 30.71 -5.79 -42.95
CA ASP A 289 30.91 -6.94 -42.07
C ASP A 289 30.49 -6.63 -40.62
N LEU A 290 30.17 -5.36 -40.33
CA LEU A 290 29.73 -4.89 -39.02
C LEU A 290 28.30 -5.36 -38.70
N PRO A 291 28.02 -5.68 -37.42
CA PRO A 291 26.70 -6.12 -36.99
C PRO A 291 25.64 -5.02 -37.18
N VAL A 292 24.53 -5.37 -37.85
CA VAL A 292 23.47 -4.41 -38.17
C VAL A 292 22.28 -4.49 -37.23
N ASN A 293 21.99 -5.65 -36.62
CA ASN A 293 20.85 -5.81 -35.75
C ASN A 293 21.16 -5.37 -34.32
N MET A 294 20.19 -4.66 -33.73
CA MET A 294 20.14 -4.39 -32.31
C MET A 294 18.87 -5.00 -31.72
N GLU A 295 19.07 -5.96 -30.82
CA GLU A 295 17.97 -6.57 -30.09
C GLU A 295 17.56 -5.74 -28.88
N PHE A 296 16.26 -5.50 -28.80
CA PHE A 296 15.61 -4.83 -27.69
C PHE A 296 14.61 -5.80 -27.07
N GLU A 297 14.65 -5.94 -25.75
CA GLU A 297 13.67 -6.73 -25.03
C GLU A 297 12.31 -6.02 -25.07
N VAL A 298 11.26 -6.76 -25.45
CA VAL A 298 9.89 -6.25 -25.44
C VAL A 298 9.45 -6.06 -24.00
N ALA A 299 9.39 -4.80 -23.57
CA ALA A 299 8.98 -4.44 -22.22
C ALA A 299 7.61 -3.75 -22.29
N LEU A 300 6.55 -4.55 -22.22
CA LEU A 300 5.19 -4.02 -22.19
C LEU A 300 5.03 -3.09 -20.98
N THR A 301 4.74 -1.82 -21.22
CA THR A 301 4.38 -0.85 -20.19
C THR A 301 2.93 -0.42 -20.40
N ILE A 302 2.14 -0.40 -19.33
CA ILE A 302 0.73 0.01 -19.32
C ILE A 302 0.58 1.25 -18.44
N ASN A 303 0.00 2.32 -18.98
CA ASN A 303 -0.47 3.46 -18.21
C ASN A 303 -1.79 3.12 -17.53
N MET A 304 -1.75 2.94 -16.20
CA MET A 304 -2.94 2.56 -15.43
C MET A 304 -3.95 3.70 -15.29
N GLU A 305 -3.51 4.96 -15.37
CA GLU A 305 -4.39 6.13 -15.39
C GLU A 305 -5.19 6.17 -16.70
N THR A 306 -4.51 6.05 -17.84
CA THR A 306 -5.19 5.94 -19.15
C THR A 306 -6.09 4.71 -19.20
N ALA A 307 -5.63 3.55 -18.71
CA ALA A 307 -6.43 2.34 -18.65
C ALA A 307 -7.77 2.56 -17.94
N ARG A 308 -7.75 3.24 -16.78
CA ARG A 308 -8.98 3.59 -16.05
C ARG A 308 -9.86 4.57 -16.83
N ALA A 309 -9.26 5.62 -17.39
CA ALA A 309 -9.99 6.66 -18.10
C ALA A 309 -10.81 6.09 -19.28
N ILE A 310 -10.25 5.10 -19.98
CA ILE A 310 -10.93 4.42 -21.09
C ILE A 310 -11.78 3.21 -20.66
N GLY A 311 -11.75 2.83 -19.37
CA GLY A 311 -12.46 1.65 -18.85
C GLY A 311 -11.79 0.30 -19.19
N PHE A 312 -10.51 0.31 -19.54
CA PHE A 312 -9.70 -0.88 -19.77
C PHE A 312 -9.16 -1.45 -18.46
N SER A 313 -9.35 -2.76 -18.26
CA SER A 313 -8.83 -3.49 -17.11
C SER A 313 -7.89 -4.60 -17.60
N PRO A 314 -6.57 -4.49 -17.38
CA PRO A 314 -5.63 -5.54 -17.78
C PRO A 314 -5.91 -6.85 -17.03
N SER A 315 -5.77 -7.99 -17.70
CA SER A 315 -5.87 -9.30 -17.03
C SER A 315 -4.75 -9.50 -16.00
N PHE A 316 -4.93 -10.39 -15.03
CA PHE A 316 -3.87 -10.72 -14.07
C PHE A 316 -2.59 -11.22 -14.75
N GLU A 317 -2.73 -11.97 -15.84
CA GLU A 317 -1.62 -12.38 -16.69
C GLU A 317 -0.87 -11.16 -17.26
N MET A 318 -1.59 -10.19 -17.82
CA MET A 318 -0.99 -8.95 -18.33
C MET A 318 -0.33 -8.13 -17.23
N LEU A 319 -0.94 -8.03 -16.04
CA LEU A 319 -0.38 -7.32 -14.89
C LEU A 319 0.92 -7.96 -14.39
N SER A 320 1.05 -9.28 -14.51
CA SER A 320 2.30 -9.99 -14.19
C SER A 320 3.37 -9.80 -15.27
N GLY A 321 2.97 -9.68 -16.54
CA GLY A 321 3.86 -9.48 -17.67
C GLY A 321 4.41 -8.05 -17.79
N ALA A 322 3.58 -7.05 -17.47
CA ALA A 322 3.83 -5.65 -17.80
C ALA A 322 4.49 -4.82 -16.69
N GLN A 323 5.15 -3.73 -17.09
CA GLN A 323 5.44 -2.59 -16.23
C GLN A 323 4.19 -1.71 -16.12
N LEU A 324 3.83 -1.30 -14.91
CA LEU A 324 2.69 -0.41 -14.70
C LEU A 324 3.21 1.01 -14.42
N LEU A 325 2.69 1.98 -15.17
CA LEU A 325 2.85 3.40 -14.88
C LEU A 325 1.62 3.86 -14.09
N GLY A 326 1.83 4.24 -12.83
CA GLY A 326 0.77 4.61 -11.89
C GLY A 326 0.23 3.42 -11.06
N ASP A 327 -0.50 3.75 -9.99
CA ASP A 327 -1.13 2.77 -9.10
C ASP A 327 -2.23 1.97 -9.83
N LEU A 328 -2.52 0.75 -9.39
CA LEU A 328 -3.71 0.00 -9.84
C LEU A 328 -5.03 0.69 -9.47
N GLN A 329 -5.02 1.54 -8.43
CA GLN A 329 -6.20 2.27 -7.96
C GLN A 329 -5.90 3.75 -7.73
N GLU A 330 -6.69 4.61 -8.36
CA GLU A 330 -6.66 6.06 -8.17
C GLU A 330 -7.47 6.50 -6.96
N GLY A 331 -7.02 7.57 -6.30
CA GLY A 331 -7.72 8.19 -5.19
C GLY A 331 -7.66 7.39 -3.88
N GLY A 332 -8.05 8.07 -2.80
CA GLY A 332 -8.15 7.50 -1.47
C GLY A 332 -8.20 8.60 -0.43
N LEU A 333 -8.93 8.36 0.65
CA LEU A 333 -8.91 9.24 1.80
C LEU A 333 -7.60 8.97 2.56
N PHE A 334 -6.85 10.05 2.78
CA PHE A 334 -5.62 10.00 3.54
C PHE A 334 -5.95 10.13 5.02
N TYR A 335 -5.44 9.20 5.81
CA TYR A 335 -5.57 9.20 7.26
C TYR A 335 -4.18 9.33 7.88
N THR A 336 -4.04 10.24 8.83
CA THR A 336 -2.99 10.14 9.84
C THR A 336 -3.38 9.10 10.89
N LEU A 337 -2.42 8.72 11.75
CA LEU A 337 -2.72 7.83 12.87
C LEU A 337 -3.83 8.40 13.78
N GLN A 338 -3.78 9.71 14.05
CA GLN A 338 -4.81 10.37 14.86
C GLN A 338 -6.18 10.35 14.19
N ASP A 339 -6.25 10.57 12.87
CA ASP A 339 -7.51 10.51 12.13
C ASP A 339 -8.14 9.10 12.19
N ALA A 340 -7.31 8.07 12.04
CA ALA A 340 -7.75 6.69 12.13
C ALA A 340 -8.30 6.36 13.52
N VAL A 341 -7.60 6.75 14.58
CA VAL A 341 -8.05 6.58 15.97
C VAL A 341 -9.36 7.33 16.22
N ASN A 342 -9.45 8.60 15.79
CA ASN A 342 -10.68 9.40 15.94
C ASN A 342 -11.87 8.75 15.21
N SER A 343 -11.64 8.21 14.00
CA SER A 343 -12.66 7.47 13.25
C SER A 343 -13.11 6.22 14.00
N ALA A 344 -12.16 5.43 14.51
CA ALA A 344 -12.46 4.22 15.27
C ALA A 344 -13.25 4.54 16.55
N LEU A 345 -12.84 5.53 17.34
CA LEU A 345 -13.55 5.93 18.55
C LEU A 345 -14.98 6.42 18.28
N ALA A 346 -15.22 7.01 17.11
CA ALA A 346 -16.54 7.50 16.71
C ALA A 346 -17.46 6.40 16.15
N ALA A 347 -16.92 5.44 15.40
CA ALA A 347 -17.72 4.55 14.55
C ALA A 347 -17.46 3.05 14.71
N ASN A 348 -16.47 2.63 15.49
CA ASN A 348 -16.15 1.21 15.72
C ASN A 348 -17.38 0.44 16.24
N TYR A 349 -17.62 -0.74 15.68
CA TYR A 349 -18.82 -1.54 15.96
C TYR A 349 -18.85 -2.06 17.39
N ASP A 350 -17.72 -2.50 17.95
CA ASP A 350 -17.65 -3.04 19.31
C ASP A 350 -17.90 -1.95 20.35
N LEU A 351 -17.36 -0.75 20.16
CA LEU A 351 -17.67 0.42 21.02
C LEU A 351 -19.15 0.81 20.96
N ARG A 352 -19.79 0.68 19.79
CA ARG A 352 -21.23 0.93 19.64
C ARG A 352 -22.07 -0.15 20.32
N ILE A 353 -21.68 -1.42 20.21
CA ILE A 353 -22.32 -2.55 20.91
C ILE A 353 -22.24 -2.31 22.42
N ASN A 354 -21.04 -2.05 22.95
CA ASN A 354 -20.85 -1.80 24.38
C ASN A 354 -21.60 -0.54 24.88
N THR A 355 -21.79 0.46 24.03
CA THR A 355 -22.65 1.61 24.37
C THR A 355 -24.10 1.19 24.64
N PHE A 356 -24.61 0.17 23.94
CA PHE A 356 -25.92 -0.41 24.26
C PHE A 356 -25.88 -1.24 25.53
N ASP A 357 -24.79 -1.94 25.84
CA ASP A 357 -24.64 -2.70 27.09
C ASP A 357 -24.68 -1.79 28.32
N VAL A 358 -23.97 -0.65 28.29
CA VAL A 358 -24.05 0.36 29.36
C VAL A 358 -25.46 0.93 29.50
N ARG A 359 -26.19 1.12 28.39
CA ARG A 359 -27.60 1.56 28.43
C ARG A 359 -28.50 0.48 29.02
N GLN A 360 -28.29 -0.79 28.68
CA GLN A 360 -29.02 -1.92 29.25
C GLN A 360 -28.79 -2.01 30.76
N ALA A 361 -27.54 -1.88 31.23
CA ALA A 361 -27.22 -1.84 32.66
C ALA A 361 -27.91 -0.67 33.36
N LYS A 362 -28.02 0.50 32.71
CA LYS A 362 -28.77 1.64 33.25
C LYS A 362 -30.27 1.38 33.35
N GLU A 363 -30.87 0.71 32.37
CA GLU A 363 -32.27 0.29 32.46
C GLU A 363 -32.47 -0.80 33.52
N ALA A 364 -31.49 -1.69 33.75
CA ALA A 364 -31.54 -2.68 34.83
C ALA A 364 -31.59 -2.02 36.22
N VAL A 365 -30.83 -0.93 36.44
CA VAL A 365 -30.94 -0.12 37.66
C VAL A 365 -32.33 0.48 37.84
N ARG A 366 -32.93 0.98 36.76
CA ARG A 366 -34.31 1.53 36.79
C ARG A 366 -35.34 0.45 37.07
N GLN A 367 -35.20 -0.72 36.43
CA GLN A 367 -36.05 -1.88 36.65
C GLN A 367 -35.97 -2.36 38.10
N ALA A 368 -34.79 -2.41 38.71
CA ALA A 368 -34.67 -2.71 40.13
C ALA A 368 -35.45 -1.70 41.01
N GLY A 369 -35.42 -0.42 40.62
CA GLY A 369 -36.15 0.66 41.27
C GLY A 369 -37.68 0.59 41.15
N THR A 370 -38.23 -0.09 40.12
CA THR A 370 -39.69 -0.19 39.95
C THR A 370 -40.35 -1.00 41.06
N SER A 371 -39.58 -1.82 41.79
CA SER A 371 -40.06 -2.58 42.96
C SER A 371 -40.72 -1.71 44.03
N PHE A 372 -40.39 -0.41 44.11
CA PHE A 372 -40.98 0.55 45.06
C PHE A 372 -42.17 1.33 44.50
N LEU A 373 -42.51 1.15 43.23
CA LEU A 373 -43.68 1.76 42.61
C LEU A 373 -44.93 0.93 42.91
N PRO A 374 -46.12 1.55 42.95
CA PRO A 374 -47.36 0.82 43.12
C PRO A 374 -47.63 -0.05 41.89
N ASP A 375 -47.91 -1.32 42.12
CA ASP A 375 -48.42 -2.27 41.15
C ASP A 375 -49.95 -2.29 41.22
N VAL A 376 -50.61 -2.03 40.09
CA VAL A 376 -52.07 -1.93 40.00
C VAL A 376 -52.59 -3.02 39.09
N LYS A 377 -53.43 -3.90 39.62
CA LYS A 377 -54.01 -5.04 38.92
C LYS A 377 -55.53 -4.97 38.92
N LEU A 378 -56.13 -5.31 37.79
CA LEU A 378 -57.55 -5.62 37.72
C LEU A 378 -57.69 -7.14 37.58
N VAL A 379 -58.43 -7.76 38.48
CA VAL A 379 -58.64 -9.20 38.55
C VAL A 379 -60.12 -9.48 38.40
N GLY A 380 -60.49 -10.40 37.51
CA GLY A 380 -61.84 -10.94 37.42
C GLY A 380 -61.80 -12.41 37.83
N SER A 381 -62.67 -12.82 38.74
CA SER A 381 -62.76 -14.21 39.18
C SER A 381 -64.22 -14.70 39.16
N GLN A 382 -64.38 -15.96 38.79
CA GLN A 382 -65.63 -16.69 38.93
C GLN A 382 -65.44 -17.76 39.99
N THR A 383 -66.23 -17.70 41.04
CA THR A 383 -66.22 -18.71 42.10
C THR A 383 -67.49 -19.54 42.02
N PHE A 384 -67.31 -20.86 42.04
CA PHE A 384 -68.38 -21.86 42.15
C PHE A 384 -68.16 -22.60 43.46
N ILE A 385 -69.18 -22.64 44.31
CA ILE A 385 -69.17 -23.40 45.56
C ILE A 385 -70.32 -24.39 45.56
N ASP A 386 -70.18 -25.46 46.35
CA ASP A 386 -71.22 -26.47 46.51
C ASP A 386 -72.53 -25.87 47.02
N GLU A 387 -73.66 -26.34 46.51
CA GLU A 387 -75.00 -25.85 46.86
C GLU A 387 -75.29 -26.03 48.37
N ASP A 388 -74.87 -27.15 48.97
CA ASP A 388 -75.05 -27.41 50.42
C ASP A 388 -74.26 -26.40 51.27
N VAL A 389 -73.09 -25.98 50.78
CA VAL A 389 -72.27 -24.95 51.42
C VAL A 389 -72.93 -23.57 51.27
N ALA A 390 -73.47 -23.26 50.10
CA ALA A 390 -74.15 -21.99 49.84
C ALA A 390 -75.44 -21.85 50.66
N THR A 391 -76.25 -22.90 50.76
CA THR A 391 -77.48 -22.92 51.57
C THR A 391 -77.20 -22.80 53.07
N THR A 392 -76.12 -23.41 53.56
CA THR A 392 -75.72 -23.35 54.98
C THR A 392 -75.02 -22.02 55.34
N SER A 393 -74.68 -21.19 54.35
CA SER A 393 -73.97 -19.92 54.55
C SER A 393 -74.85 -18.75 55.05
N ASN A 394 -76.15 -18.96 55.28
CA ASN A 394 -77.12 -17.90 55.60
C ASN A 394 -77.04 -16.70 54.64
N ASN A 395 -77.02 -16.96 53.33
CA ASN A 395 -76.97 -15.96 52.26
C ASN A 395 -75.70 -15.07 52.26
N THR A 396 -74.63 -15.48 52.95
CA THR A 396 -73.32 -14.78 52.93
C THR A 396 -72.42 -15.23 51.79
N GLN A 397 -72.67 -16.41 51.22
CA GLN A 397 -71.96 -16.94 50.05
C GLN A 397 -72.96 -17.53 49.06
N ALA A 398 -72.90 -17.09 47.79
CA ALA A 398 -73.73 -17.64 46.71
C ALA A 398 -73.02 -18.80 46.02
N GLU A 399 -73.79 -19.80 45.57
CA GLU A 399 -73.32 -20.95 44.78
C GLU A 399 -72.45 -20.53 43.59
N ARG A 400 -72.81 -19.42 42.95
CA ARG A 400 -72.06 -18.79 41.85
C ARG A 400 -71.86 -17.32 42.16
N THR A 401 -70.62 -16.86 42.11
CA THR A 401 -70.28 -15.44 42.25
C THR A 401 -69.24 -15.02 41.22
N THR A 402 -69.53 -13.95 40.50
CA THR A 402 -68.61 -13.24 39.60
C THR A 402 -68.08 -12.02 40.33
N THR A 403 -66.78 -11.92 40.58
CA THR A 403 -66.18 -10.78 41.30
C THR A 403 -65.15 -10.08 40.42
N GLY A 404 -65.24 -8.75 40.36
CA GLY A 404 -64.19 -7.88 39.84
C GLY A 404 -63.44 -7.22 40.99
N SER A 405 -62.11 -7.21 40.93
CA SER A 405 -61.24 -6.68 41.97
C SER A 405 -60.20 -5.75 41.38
N ALA A 406 -60.06 -4.53 41.91
CA ALA A 406 -58.90 -3.68 41.71
C ALA A 406 -57.96 -3.85 42.91
N VAL A 407 -56.72 -4.25 42.66
CA VAL A 407 -55.68 -4.48 43.67
C VAL A 407 -54.56 -3.48 43.42
N VAL A 408 -54.17 -2.76 44.46
CA VAL A 408 -52.98 -1.91 44.48
C VAL A 408 -52.04 -2.46 45.52
N GLU A 409 -50.81 -2.80 45.14
CA GLU A 409 -49.77 -3.24 46.05
C GLU A 409 -48.53 -2.38 45.90
N GLN A 410 -47.94 -1.94 47.01
CA GLN A 410 -46.72 -1.14 46.99
C GLN A 410 -45.74 -1.63 48.05
N LEU A 411 -44.51 -1.91 47.64
CA LEU A 411 -43.41 -2.14 48.57
C LEU A 411 -43.01 -0.82 49.21
N ILE A 412 -43.06 -0.75 50.54
CA ILE A 412 -42.65 0.44 51.31
C ILE A 412 -41.19 0.31 51.71
N TYR A 413 -40.79 -0.89 52.14
CA TYR A 413 -39.43 -1.16 52.59
C TYR A 413 -39.04 -2.63 52.40
N SER A 414 -37.84 -2.85 51.85
CA SER A 414 -37.18 -4.15 51.77
C SER A 414 -35.67 -3.96 51.65
N ASP A 415 -34.89 -4.56 52.57
CA ASP A 415 -33.42 -4.58 52.48
C ASP A 415 -32.96 -5.29 51.17
N GLU A 416 -33.72 -6.27 50.71
CA GLU A 416 -33.45 -7.02 49.47
C GLU A 416 -33.65 -6.17 48.21
N ALA A 417 -34.73 -5.39 48.15
CA ALA A 417 -34.94 -4.48 47.03
C ALA A 417 -33.91 -3.33 47.02
N ILE A 418 -33.57 -2.77 48.18
CA ILE A 418 -32.52 -1.73 48.31
C ILE A 418 -31.17 -2.27 47.87
N GLY A 419 -30.79 -3.46 48.34
CA GLY A 419 -29.54 -4.10 47.96
C GLY A 419 -29.49 -4.49 46.49
N THR A 420 -30.62 -4.86 45.89
CA THR A 420 -30.72 -5.10 44.44
C THR A 420 -30.44 -3.82 43.67
N ILE A 421 -31.03 -2.68 44.04
CA ILE A 421 -30.72 -1.39 43.41
C ILE A 421 -29.23 -1.03 43.55
N SER A 422 -28.66 -1.22 44.74
CA SER A 422 -27.23 -0.93 45.00
C SER A 422 -26.32 -1.82 44.17
N SER A 423 -26.56 -3.13 44.15
CA SER A 423 -25.76 -4.08 43.35
C SER A 423 -25.89 -3.81 41.84
N GLN A 424 -27.07 -3.44 41.34
CA GLN A 424 -27.23 -3.06 39.93
C GLN A 424 -26.49 -1.76 39.58
N LYS A 425 -26.34 -0.81 40.52
CA LYS A 425 -25.50 0.38 40.32
C LYS A 425 -24.03 0.03 40.22
N ASP A 426 -23.54 -0.87 41.08
CA ASP A 426 -22.17 -1.36 41.01
C ASP A 426 -21.93 -2.09 39.67
N LEU A 427 -22.87 -2.91 39.20
CA LEU A 427 -22.78 -3.55 37.88
C LEU A 427 -22.77 -2.54 36.72
N LEU A 428 -23.55 -1.45 36.80
CA LEU A 428 -23.48 -0.36 35.83
C LEU A 428 -22.10 0.31 35.81
N GLU A 429 -21.51 0.57 36.97
CA GLU A 429 -20.16 1.12 37.07
C GLU A 429 -19.12 0.12 36.54
N ALA A 430 -19.30 -1.19 36.78
CA ALA A 430 -18.44 -2.23 36.20
C ALA A 430 -18.48 -2.22 34.66
N GLU A 431 -19.65 -2.00 34.06
CA GLU A 431 -19.78 -1.91 32.61
C GLU A 431 -19.17 -0.62 32.03
N GLN A 432 -19.22 0.48 32.78
CA GLN A 432 -18.53 1.72 32.39
C GLN A 432 -17.01 1.56 32.40
N GLU A 433 -16.45 0.85 33.39
CA GLU A 433 -15.03 0.53 33.43
C GLU A 433 -14.63 -0.45 32.31
N SER A 434 -15.48 -1.45 32.02
CA SER A 434 -15.29 -2.37 30.89
C SER A 434 -15.28 -1.62 29.54
N ARG A 435 -16.13 -0.59 29.39
CA ARG A 435 -16.10 0.31 28.23
C ARG A 435 -14.77 1.05 28.12
N GLN A 436 -14.21 1.51 29.23
CA GLN A 436 -12.93 2.22 29.23
C GLN A 436 -11.79 1.29 28.80
N ALA A 437 -11.78 0.03 29.23
CA ALA A 437 -10.84 -0.97 28.72
C ALA A 437 -10.98 -1.16 27.20
N LEU A 438 -12.21 -1.31 26.70
CA LEU A 438 -12.49 -1.47 25.27
C LEU A 438 -12.06 -0.26 24.43
N ILE A 439 -12.18 0.96 24.97
CA ILE A 439 -11.66 2.18 24.32
C ILE A 439 -10.15 2.07 24.14
N LEU A 440 -9.41 1.70 25.19
CA LEU A 440 -7.96 1.56 25.11
C LEU A 440 -7.54 0.44 24.13
N ASP A 441 -8.26 -0.70 24.13
CA ASP A 441 -8.03 -1.77 23.16
C ASP A 441 -8.30 -1.33 21.72
N THR A 442 -9.39 -0.61 21.48
CA THR A 442 -9.73 -0.09 20.15
C THR A 442 -8.65 0.85 19.62
N VAL A 443 -8.08 1.72 20.46
CA VAL A 443 -6.98 2.62 20.08
C VAL A 443 -5.73 1.81 19.71
N PHE A 444 -5.40 0.79 20.51
CA PHE A 444 -4.26 -0.09 20.25
C PHE A 444 -4.44 -0.86 18.93
N ASP A 445 -5.59 -1.53 18.74
CA ASP A 445 -5.90 -2.32 17.55
C ASP A 445 -5.95 -1.47 16.28
N THR A 446 -6.51 -0.26 16.37
CA THR A 446 -6.49 0.70 15.26
C THR A 446 -5.07 1.05 14.86
N THR A 447 -4.17 1.22 15.84
CA THR A 447 -2.79 1.57 15.53
C THR A 447 -2.01 0.39 14.95
N VAL A 448 -2.26 -0.83 15.43
CA VAL A 448 -1.69 -2.05 14.85
C VAL A 448 -2.11 -2.16 13.37
N ALA A 449 -3.40 -2.02 13.07
CA ALA A 449 -3.89 -2.07 11.69
C ALA A 449 -3.37 -0.92 10.82
N PHE A 450 -3.22 0.28 11.38
CA PHE A 450 -2.64 1.43 10.68
C PHE A 450 -1.17 1.20 10.31
N THR A 451 -0.38 0.69 11.27
CA THR A 451 1.02 0.36 11.02
C THR A 451 1.17 -0.85 10.09
N ASP A 452 0.23 -1.81 10.10
CA ASP A 452 0.20 -2.93 9.14
C ASP A 452 0.03 -2.41 7.71
N LEU A 453 -0.86 -1.42 7.50
CA LEU A 453 -1.06 -0.80 6.19
C LEU A 453 0.20 -0.05 5.72
N LEU A 454 0.85 0.70 6.60
CA LEU A 454 2.11 1.38 6.26
C LEU A 454 3.23 0.40 5.96
N LYS A 455 3.38 -0.65 6.76
CA LYS A 455 4.34 -1.73 6.53
C LYS A 455 4.12 -2.37 5.17
N ALA A 456 2.90 -2.79 4.85
CA ALA A 456 2.57 -3.41 3.57
C ALA A 456 2.90 -2.49 2.38
N ARG A 457 2.69 -1.18 2.52
CA ARG A 457 3.06 -0.18 1.49
C ARG A 457 4.56 -0.02 1.30
N THR A 458 5.31 0.00 2.40
CA THR A 458 6.77 0.06 2.33
C THR A 458 7.35 -1.22 1.72
N GLU A 459 6.81 -2.40 2.10
CA GLU A 459 7.17 -3.68 1.48
C GLU A 459 6.84 -3.74 -0.02
N GLU A 460 5.68 -3.21 -0.45
CA GLU A 460 5.33 -3.05 -1.87
C GLU A 460 6.41 -2.23 -2.61
N THR A 461 6.86 -1.13 -1.99
CA THR A 461 7.89 -0.25 -2.57
C THR A 461 9.24 -0.97 -2.67
N VAL A 462 9.67 -1.67 -1.62
CA VAL A 462 10.91 -2.45 -1.62
C VAL A 462 10.89 -3.54 -2.71
N GLN A 463 9.77 -4.24 -2.88
CA GLN A 463 9.62 -5.24 -3.95
C GLN A 463 9.64 -4.61 -5.35
N MET A 464 9.06 -3.43 -5.51
CA MET A 464 9.09 -2.66 -6.76
C MET A 464 10.53 -2.24 -7.13
N ASP A 465 11.29 -1.73 -6.16
CA ASP A 465 12.68 -1.32 -6.36
C ASP A 465 13.57 -2.53 -6.70
N ASN A 466 13.36 -3.65 -6.00
CA ASN A 466 14.07 -4.90 -6.29
C ASN A 466 13.78 -5.39 -7.72
N LEU A 467 12.52 -5.36 -8.16
CA LEU A 467 12.14 -5.73 -9.52
C LEU A 467 12.84 -4.84 -10.56
N ALA A 468 12.92 -3.53 -10.31
CA ALA A 468 13.63 -2.59 -11.18
C ALA A 468 15.13 -2.93 -11.28
N LEU A 469 15.76 -3.31 -10.16
CA LEU A 469 17.15 -3.75 -10.14
C LEU A 469 17.38 -5.05 -10.93
N ILE A 470 16.51 -6.05 -10.77
CA ILE A 470 16.59 -7.32 -11.53
C ILE A 470 16.49 -7.03 -13.03
N ARG A 471 15.61 -6.10 -13.46
CA ARG A 471 15.49 -5.70 -14.88
C ARG A 471 16.79 -5.11 -15.39
N LYS A 472 17.39 -4.19 -14.63
CA LYS A 472 18.67 -3.59 -14.99
C LYS A 472 19.77 -4.64 -15.13
N ASN A 473 19.82 -5.61 -14.22
CA ASN A 473 20.84 -6.67 -14.26
C ASN A 473 20.60 -7.69 -15.39
N LEU A 474 19.35 -7.98 -15.75
CA LEU A 474 19.02 -8.80 -16.93
C LEU A 474 19.57 -8.18 -18.21
N VAL A 475 19.41 -6.86 -18.37
CA VAL A 475 19.97 -6.13 -19.52
C VAL A 475 21.50 -6.25 -19.57
N ILE A 476 22.18 -6.14 -18.43
CA ILE A 476 23.64 -6.31 -18.34
C ILE A 476 24.04 -7.75 -18.71
N ALA A 477 23.31 -8.76 -18.23
CA ALA A 477 23.59 -10.16 -18.54
C ALA A 477 23.46 -10.45 -20.04
N LYS A 478 22.40 -9.96 -20.69
CA LYS A 478 22.20 -10.09 -22.15
C LYS A 478 23.33 -9.42 -22.94
N GLN A 479 23.73 -8.20 -22.55
CA GLN A 479 24.86 -7.51 -23.18
C GLN A 479 26.18 -8.28 -23.05
N ARG A 480 26.40 -8.95 -21.90
CA ARG A 480 27.60 -9.76 -21.69
C ARG A 480 27.56 -11.07 -22.48
N GLU A 481 26.39 -11.67 -22.65
CA GLU A 481 26.19 -12.84 -23.53
C GLU A 481 26.47 -12.47 -24.99
N GLU A 482 25.87 -11.39 -25.49
CA GLU A 482 26.09 -10.87 -26.85
C GLU A 482 27.58 -10.63 -27.14
N ALA A 483 28.32 -10.13 -26.14
CA ALA A 483 29.75 -9.87 -26.23
C ALA A 483 30.64 -11.10 -25.92
N GLY A 484 30.05 -12.27 -25.65
CA GLY A 484 30.77 -13.52 -25.38
C GLY A 484 31.44 -13.61 -23.99
N TYR A 485 31.16 -12.67 -23.09
CA TYR A 485 31.71 -12.60 -21.72
C TYR A 485 30.88 -13.36 -20.68
N ALA A 486 29.70 -13.86 -21.03
CA ALA A 486 28.83 -14.67 -20.19
C ALA A 486 28.09 -15.71 -21.05
N GLY A 487 27.67 -16.82 -20.43
CA GLY A 487 26.84 -17.82 -21.12
C GLY A 487 25.34 -17.57 -20.90
N SER A 488 24.49 -18.18 -21.73
CA SER A 488 23.02 -18.09 -21.65
C SER A 488 22.44 -18.47 -20.28
N GLY A 489 23.18 -19.27 -19.50
CA GLY A 489 22.82 -19.59 -18.11
C GLY A 489 22.64 -18.36 -17.22
N ASP A 490 23.42 -17.30 -17.40
CA ASP A 490 23.28 -16.05 -16.64
C ASP A 490 21.95 -15.36 -16.97
N VAL A 491 21.60 -15.32 -18.27
CA VAL A 491 20.36 -14.71 -18.77
C VAL A 491 19.13 -15.46 -18.21
N PHE A 492 19.10 -16.79 -18.34
CA PHE A 492 17.99 -17.59 -17.80
C PHE A 492 17.85 -17.46 -16.28
N SER A 493 18.96 -17.28 -15.57
CA SER A 493 18.97 -17.00 -14.14
C SER A 493 18.22 -15.70 -13.82
N TRP A 494 18.51 -14.63 -14.56
CA TRP A 494 17.84 -13.33 -14.36
C TRP A 494 16.37 -13.36 -14.79
N GLU A 495 16.02 -14.08 -15.87
CA GLU A 495 14.63 -14.26 -16.30
C GLU A 495 13.80 -15.02 -15.25
N SER A 496 14.36 -16.07 -14.65
CA SER A 496 13.72 -16.79 -13.54
C SER A 496 13.48 -15.88 -12.33
N ARG A 497 14.45 -15.03 -11.98
CA ARG A 497 14.31 -14.03 -10.90
C ARG A 497 13.29 -12.95 -11.24
N MET A 498 13.20 -12.54 -12.51
CA MET A 498 12.18 -11.61 -12.99
C MET A 498 10.78 -12.13 -12.69
N ALA A 499 10.51 -13.39 -13.05
CA ALA A 499 9.23 -14.04 -12.80
C ALA A 499 8.93 -14.13 -11.29
N THR A 500 9.91 -14.55 -10.49
CA THR A 500 9.77 -14.68 -9.03
C THR A 500 9.50 -13.33 -8.36
N SER A 501 10.22 -12.27 -8.74
CA SER A 501 10.04 -10.93 -8.18
C SER A 501 8.72 -10.28 -8.59
N LYS A 502 8.24 -10.54 -9.82
CA LYS A 502 6.89 -10.12 -10.25
C LYS A 502 5.80 -10.75 -9.38
N ALA A 503 5.91 -12.05 -9.07
CA ALA A 503 4.99 -12.72 -8.16
C ALA A 503 5.04 -12.12 -6.75
N ALA A 504 6.24 -11.84 -6.23
CA ALA A 504 6.42 -11.20 -4.92
C ALA A 504 5.78 -9.80 -4.85
N LEU A 505 5.95 -8.97 -5.89
CA LEU A 505 5.31 -7.65 -5.98
C LEU A 505 3.77 -7.75 -6.02
N PHE A 506 3.23 -8.74 -6.74
CA PHE A 506 1.79 -8.98 -6.76
C PHE A 506 1.25 -9.35 -5.37
N THR A 507 1.95 -10.22 -4.64
CA THR A 507 1.60 -10.56 -3.26
C THR A 507 1.66 -9.35 -2.34
N ALA A 508 2.72 -8.52 -2.44
CA ALA A 508 2.83 -7.30 -1.63
C ALA A 508 1.67 -6.34 -1.87
N ARG A 509 1.26 -6.15 -3.13
CA ARG A 509 0.04 -5.39 -3.50
C ARG A 509 -1.24 -5.96 -2.90
N SER A 510 -1.37 -7.28 -2.90
CA SER A 510 -2.51 -7.95 -2.26
C SER A 510 -2.53 -7.67 -0.75
N ASN A 511 -1.37 -7.74 -0.09
CA ASN A 511 -1.26 -7.48 1.35
C ASN A 511 -1.66 -6.05 1.72
N VAL A 512 -1.28 -5.06 0.91
CA VAL A 512 -1.73 -3.68 1.05
C VAL A 512 -3.26 -3.58 1.04
N ASN A 513 -3.92 -4.27 0.10
CA ASN A 513 -5.37 -4.26 -0.01
C ASN A 513 -6.04 -4.94 1.19
N VAL A 514 -5.46 -6.02 1.72
CA VAL A 514 -5.96 -6.69 2.93
C VAL A 514 -5.80 -5.78 4.15
N ALA A 515 -4.61 -5.20 4.35
CA ALA A 515 -4.34 -4.30 5.47
C ALA A 515 -5.27 -3.06 5.46
N SER A 516 -5.52 -2.49 4.28
CA SER A 516 -6.46 -1.37 4.12
C SER A 516 -7.88 -1.73 4.53
N ARG A 517 -8.37 -2.93 4.16
CA ARG A 517 -9.73 -3.37 4.50
C ARG A 517 -9.86 -3.70 5.99
N ASN A 518 -8.83 -4.26 6.60
CA ASN A 518 -8.78 -4.51 8.04
C ASN A 518 -8.84 -3.19 8.82
N LEU A 519 -8.08 -2.18 8.40
CA LEU A 519 -8.15 -0.85 8.98
C LEU A 519 -9.55 -0.23 8.82
N ASN A 520 -10.18 -0.37 7.64
CA ASN A 520 -11.53 0.13 7.40
C ASN A 520 -12.57 -0.48 8.36
N LEU A 521 -12.47 -1.79 8.60
CA LEU A 521 -13.36 -2.49 9.52
C LEU A 521 -13.26 -1.92 10.94
N ILE A 522 -12.04 -1.73 11.44
CA ILE A 522 -11.81 -1.20 12.80
C ILE A 522 -12.25 0.27 12.91
N MET A 523 -11.99 1.08 11.88
CA MET A 523 -12.42 2.48 11.81
C MET A 523 -13.94 2.65 11.66
N GLY A 524 -14.68 1.57 11.39
CA GLY A 524 -16.13 1.61 11.18
C GLY A 524 -16.55 2.26 9.86
N VAL A 525 -15.68 2.32 8.86
CA VAL A 525 -15.96 2.86 7.52
C VAL A 525 -16.26 1.74 6.51
N PRO A 526 -16.85 2.02 5.33
CA PRO A 526 -17.13 0.97 4.34
C PRO A 526 -15.87 0.17 3.96
N ILE A 527 -15.99 -1.16 3.88
CA ILE A 527 -14.83 -2.04 3.70
C ILE A 527 -14.05 -1.74 2.41
N ASP A 528 -14.74 -1.38 1.32
CA ASP A 528 -14.13 -1.05 0.02
C ASP A 528 -13.76 0.43 -0.12
N GLN A 529 -13.84 1.22 0.95
CA GLN A 529 -13.30 2.58 0.96
C GLN A 529 -11.79 2.52 0.67
N LYS A 530 -11.34 3.31 -0.31
CA LYS A 530 -9.92 3.45 -0.60
C LYS A 530 -9.25 4.26 0.50
N THR A 531 -8.53 3.58 1.38
CA THR A 531 -7.87 4.19 2.54
C THR A 531 -6.36 4.19 2.31
N ARG A 532 -5.73 5.34 2.55
CA ARG A 532 -4.30 5.53 2.44
C ARG A 532 -3.77 6.05 3.77
N ALA A 533 -2.76 5.38 4.32
CA ALA A 533 -2.10 5.82 5.55
C ALA A 533 -0.98 6.81 5.21
N LEU A 534 -0.95 7.94 5.91
CA LEU A 534 0.18 8.88 5.89
C LEU A 534 1.15 8.52 7.01
N GLY A 535 2.38 8.17 6.64
CA GLY A 535 3.44 7.88 7.62
C GLY A 535 4.06 9.13 8.26
N ALA A 536 3.74 10.33 7.77
CA ALA A 536 4.21 11.59 8.34
C ALA A 536 3.73 11.70 9.80
N GLY A 537 4.67 11.90 10.72
CA GLY A 537 4.40 12.02 12.16
C GLY A 537 4.60 10.74 12.98
N LEU A 538 5.00 9.61 12.39
CA LEU A 538 5.37 8.41 13.17
C LEU A 538 6.64 8.60 13.97
N ASP A 539 7.66 9.22 13.38
CA ASP A 539 8.88 9.58 14.11
C ASP A 539 8.57 10.61 15.19
N ASP A 540 7.72 11.61 14.90
CA ASP A 540 7.25 12.59 15.87
C ASP A 540 6.44 11.94 17.01
N PHE A 541 5.64 10.92 16.71
CA PHE A 541 4.91 10.13 17.71
C PHE A 541 5.87 9.36 18.62
N MET A 542 6.89 8.71 18.04
CA MET A 542 7.89 7.97 18.80
C MET A 542 8.72 8.88 19.71
N ASP A 543 9.15 10.04 19.21
CA ASP A 543 9.88 11.03 20.00
C ASP A 543 8.96 11.80 20.99
N GLY A 544 7.67 11.89 20.67
CA GLY A 544 6.63 12.56 21.45
C GLY A 544 6.07 11.72 22.60
N SER A 545 6.20 10.40 22.56
CA SER A 545 5.71 9.51 23.62
C SER A 545 6.31 9.89 24.98
N PHE A 546 5.43 10.07 25.96
CA PHE A 546 5.83 10.48 27.30
C PHE A 546 6.69 9.43 28.02
N LEU A 547 6.50 8.15 27.72
CA LEU A 547 7.27 7.04 28.29
C LEU A 547 8.71 7.01 27.77
N VAL A 548 8.93 7.39 26.50
CA VAL A 548 10.27 7.44 25.90
C VAL A 548 11.00 8.72 26.33
N ARG A 549 10.31 9.86 26.23
CA ARG A 549 10.86 11.18 26.53
C ARG A 549 11.26 11.34 28.00
N SER A 550 10.52 10.72 28.92
CA SER A 550 10.78 10.81 30.36
C SER A 550 12.07 10.10 30.79
N VAL A 551 12.46 9.05 30.08
CA VAL A 551 13.60 8.19 30.43
C VAL A 551 14.82 8.32 29.51
N LYS A 552 14.73 9.15 28.46
CA LYS A 552 15.81 9.38 27.50
C LYS A 552 17.12 9.78 28.22
N GLY A 553 18.14 8.94 28.06
CA GLY A 553 19.47 9.13 28.68
C GLY A 553 19.56 8.81 30.17
N ARG A 554 18.50 8.28 30.80
CA ARG A 554 18.43 7.98 32.25
C ARG A 554 18.44 6.49 32.58
N LEU A 555 17.92 5.65 31.68
CA LEU A 555 18.00 4.19 31.80
C LEU A 555 19.38 3.67 31.36
N THR A 556 20.40 3.88 32.19
CA THR A 556 21.79 3.52 31.87
C THR A 556 22.31 2.26 32.59
N ASN A 557 21.56 1.75 33.57
CA ASN A 557 21.96 0.58 34.37
C ASN A 557 20.73 -0.26 34.76
N THR A 558 20.99 -1.46 35.29
CA THR A 558 19.95 -2.41 35.73
C THR A 558 19.09 -1.87 36.87
N GLU A 559 19.68 -1.08 37.77
CA GLU A 559 18.97 -0.52 38.93
C GLU A 559 17.90 0.50 38.50
N GLY A 560 18.26 1.48 37.67
CA GLY A 560 17.31 2.45 37.13
C GLY A 560 16.22 1.80 36.26
N PHE A 561 16.53 0.67 35.61
CA PHE A 561 15.53 -0.14 34.92
C PHE A 561 14.51 -0.75 35.87
N GLU A 562 14.94 -1.40 36.95
CA GLU A 562 14.02 -1.99 37.93
C GLU A 562 13.18 -0.94 38.67
N THR A 563 13.76 0.22 38.99
CA THR A 563 13.03 1.35 39.59
C THR A 563 11.92 1.84 38.66
N TYR A 564 12.25 2.04 37.38
CA TYR A 564 11.25 2.45 36.38
C TYR A 564 10.17 1.39 36.17
N LEU A 565 10.57 0.13 36.10
CA LEU A 565 9.65 -0.99 35.92
C LEU A 565 8.66 -1.09 37.09
N THR A 566 9.15 -0.96 38.33
CA THR A 566 8.32 -0.96 39.54
C THR A 566 7.30 0.18 39.50
N PHE A 567 7.74 1.40 39.15
CA PHE A 567 6.85 2.54 38.97
C PHE A 567 5.76 2.28 37.92
N LEU A 568 6.12 1.71 36.76
CA LEU A 568 5.14 1.40 35.71
C LEU A 568 4.12 0.34 36.14
N VAL A 569 4.54 -0.67 36.91
CA VAL A 569 3.63 -1.70 37.45
C VAL A 569 2.64 -1.07 38.42
N GLU A 570 3.09 -0.21 39.33
CA GLU A 570 2.21 0.48 40.29
C GLU A 570 1.18 1.36 39.57
N GLU A 571 1.60 2.14 38.57
CA GLU A 571 0.70 2.97 37.77
C GLU A 571 -0.26 2.12 36.93
N ALA A 572 0.19 1.01 36.34
CA ALA A 572 -0.67 0.11 35.57
C ALA A 572 -1.80 -0.48 36.43
N VAL A 573 -1.47 -1.00 37.62
CA VAL A 573 -2.48 -1.56 38.54
C VAL A 573 -3.47 -0.48 38.99
N LYS A 574 -3.01 0.76 39.17
CA LYS A 574 -3.87 1.89 39.57
C LYS A 574 -4.80 2.36 38.44
N ASN A 575 -4.32 2.35 37.19
CA ASN A 575 -5.03 2.91 36.05
C ASN A 575 -5.82 1.84 35.25
N ALA A 576 -5.67 0.55 35.54
CA ALA A 576 -6.31 -0.55 34.81
C ALA A 576 -7.85 -0.59 35.00
N PRO A 577 -8.64 -0.28 33.96
CA PRO A 577 -10.09 -0.33 34.04
C PRO A 577 -10.63 -1.75 34.27
N GLU A 578 -9.91 -2.78 33.83
CA GLU A 578 -10.29 -4.18 34.03
C GLU A 578 -10.29 -4.56 35.53
N LEU A 579 -9.35 -4.01 36.31
CA LEU A 579 -9.33 -4.20 37.76
C LEU A 579 -10.44 -3.40 38.45
N SER A 580 -10.72 -2.17 37.97
CA SER A 580 -11.84 -1.36 38.46
C SER A 580 -13.18 -2.06 38.21
N ALA A 581 -13.40 -2.63 37.02
CA ALA A 581 -14.59 -3.40 36.68
C ALA A 581 -14.76 -4.62 37.60
N LEU A 582 -13.68 -5.38 37.86
CA LEU A 582 -13.71 -6.50 38.80
C LEU A 582 -14.00 -6.05 40.23
N SER A 583 -13.42 -4.93 40.67
CA SER A 583 -13.70 -4.35 41.99
C SER A 583 -15.17 -3.97 42.15
N ARG A 584 -15.80 -3.40 41.11
CA ARG A 584 -17.25 -3.10 41.13
C ARG A 584 -18.11 -4.36 41.14
N ASN A 585 -17.74 -5.38 40.37
CA ASN A 585 -18.39 -6.69 40.42
C ASN A 585 -18.30 -7.34 41.82
N ILE A 586 -17.15 -7.19 42.51
CA ILE A 586 -16.96 -7.63 43.89
C ILE A 586 -17.93 -6.88 44.82
N SER A 587 -18.00 -5.55 44.76
CA SER A 587 -18.91 -4.75 45.58
C SER A 587 -20.39 -5.12 45.37
N ALA A 588 -20.78 -5.45 44.13
CA ALA A 588 -22.13 -5.93 43.83
C ALA A 588 -22.46 -7.25 44.54
N VAL A 589 -21.50 -8.20 44.57
CA VAL A 589 -21.64 -9.49 45.28
C VAL A 589 -21.59 -9.32 46.79
N GLU A 590 -20.70 -8.47 47.31
CA GLU A 590 -20.61 -8.15 48.74
C GLU A 590 -21.94 -7.57 49.26
N THR A 591 -22.55 -6.67 48.49
CA THR A 591 -23.87 -6.11 48.78
C THR A 591 -24.92 -7.22 48.89
N ARG A 592 -24.98 -8.13 47.91
CA ARG A 592 -25.94 -9.26 47.92
C ARG A 592 -25.69 -10.21 49.11
N ALA A 593 -24.45 -10.56 49.41
CA ALA A 593 -24.10 -11.36 50.57
C ALA A 593 -24.47 -10.66 51.90
N GLY A 594 -24.28 -9.34 51.96
CA GLY A 594 -24.66 -8.51 53.10
C GLY A 594 -26.17 -8.56 53.37
N VAL A 595 -26.99 -8.37 52.33
CA VAL A 595 -28.46 -8.52 52.41
C VAL A 595 -28.83 -9.91 52.91
N LEU A 596 -28.29 -10.98 52.31
CA LEU A 596 -28.61 -12.36 52.71
C LEU A 596 -28.23 -12.66 54.16
N SER A 597 -27.14 -12.07 54.67
CA SER A 597 -26.72 -12.22 56.06
C SER A 597 -27.70 -11.60 57.07
N ARG A 598 -28.44 -10.57 56.63
CA ARG A 598 -29.42 -9.84 57.45
C ARG A 598 -30.88 -10.23 57.15
N LYS A 599 -31.14 -11.02 56.11
CA LYS A 599 -32.49 -11.36 55.60
C LYS A 599 -33.44 -11.92 56.67
N ASN A 600 -32.92 -12.63 57.68
CA ASN A 600 -33.73 -13.16 58.79
C ASN A 600 -34.00 -12.14 59.92
N TRP A 601 -33.33 -10.99 59.92
CA TRP A 601 -33.36 -9.99 60.99
C TRP A 601 -34.08 -8.70 60.60
N VAL A 602 -34.40 -8.55 59.32
CA VAL A 602 -35.00 -7.33 58.77
C VAL A 602 -36.32 -7.69 58.09
N PRO A 603 -37.45 -7.18 58.58
CA PRO A 603 -38.74 -7.46 57.98
C PRO A 603 -38.93 -6.67 56.68
N THR A 604 -39.82 -7.15 55.83
CA THR A 604 -40.32 -6.42 54.66
C THR A 604 -41.63 -5.73 55.03
N VAL A 605 -41.82 -4.49 54.56
CA VAL A 605 -43.04 -3.71 54.76
C VAL A 605 -43.67 -3.41 53.40
N SER A 606 -44.93 -3.78 53.22
CA SER A 606 -45.72 -3.42 52.05
C SER A 606 -47.05 -2.79 52.46
N ALA A 607 -47.65 -2.02 51.57
CA ALA A 607 -49.00 -1.51 51.68
C ALA A 607 -49.84 -2.12 50.55
N ALA A 608 -51.06 -2.54 50.85
CA ALA A 608 -51.99 -3.06 49.87
C ALA A 608 -53.37 -2.44 50.05
N GLY A 609 -54.05 -2.18 48.94
CA GLY A 609 -55.43 -1.76 48.90
C GLY A 609 -56.21 -2.62 47.92
N THR A 610 -57.33 -3.16 48.36
CA THR A 610 -58.20 -3.96 47.50
C THR A 610 -59.57 -3.30 47.44
N TRP A 611 -60.13 -3.19 46.24
CA TRP A 611 -61.53 -2.84 46.01
C TRP A 611 -62.17 -3.97 45.23
N ASN A 612 -63.19 -4.61 45.81
CA ASN A 612 -63.91 -5.74 45.25
C ASN A 612 -65.35 -5.33 44.96
N ARG A 613 -65.87 -5.82 43.83
CA ARG A 613 -67.28 -5.71 43.47
C ARG A 613 -67.80 -7.04 42.94
N ASP A 614 -68.86 -7.54 43.56
CA ASP A 614 -69.57 -8.71 43.03
C ASP A 614 -70.45 -8.25 41.86
N MET A 615 -70.09 -8.64 40.65
CA MET A 615 -70.77 -8.23 39.41
C MET A 615 -72.01 -9.08 39.11
N ASP A 616 -72.01 -10.34 39.55
CA ASP A 616 -73.14 -11.25 39.37
C ASP A 616 -73.12 -12.33 40.47
N ARG A 617 -74.31 -12.73 40.93
CA ARG A 617 -74.53 -13.77 41.93
C ARG A 617 -75.69 -14.65 41.51
N GLY A 618 -75.56 -15.96 41.65
CA GLY A 618 -76.61 -16.90 41.26
C GLY A 618 -76.58 -18.23 42.03
N GLY A 619 -77.67 -18.98 41.91
CA GLY A 619 -77.86 -20.26 42.59
C GLY A 619 -78.28 -20.13 44.06
N ALA A 620 -78.12 -21.18 44.85
CA ALA A 620 -78.45 -21.15 46.28
C ALA A 620 -77.62 -20.09 47.03
N GLY A 621 -78.20 -19.45 48.05
CA GLY A 621 -77.51 -18.42 48.85
C GLY A 621 -77.22 -17.09 48.12
N SER A 622 -77.84 -16.85 46.96
CA SER A 622 -77.68 -15.63 46.16
C SER A 622 -78.50 -14.43 46.64
N GLU A 623 -79.43 -14.65 47.57
CA GLU A 623 -80.23 -13.58 48.18
C GLU A 623 -79.35 -12.63 49.02
N ASP A 624 -79.80 -11.39 49.20
CA ASP A 624 -79.10 -10.39 50.01
C ASP A 624 -79.24 -10.71 51.50
N GLY A 625 -78.21 -11.31 52.07
CA GLY A 625 -78.10 -11.53 53.51
C GLY A 625 -77.78 -10.23 54.29
N PRO A 626 -78.04 -10.18 55.60
CA PRO A 626 -77.86 -8.98 56.43
C PRO A 626 -76.41 -8.47 56.55
N LEU A 627 -75.42 -9.26 56.12
CA LEU A 627 -74.00 -8.90 56.13
C LEU A 627 -73.41 -8.73 54.71
N TYR A 628 -74.24 -8.84 53.67
CA TYR A 628 -73.80 -8.75 52.29
C TYR A 628 -73.63 -7.28 51.85
N HIS A 629 -72.53 -7.01 51.15
CA HIS A 629 -72.27 -5.75 50.46
C HIS A 629 -71.68 -6.05 49.08
N GLU A 630 -72.31 -5.49 48.04
CA GLU A 630 -71.89 -5.63 46.64
C GLU A 630 -70.47 -5.09 46.42
N GLU A 631 -70.15 -3.96 47.05
CA GLU A 631 -68.84 -3.31 46.99
C GLU A 631 -68.15 -3.35 48.35
N ARG A 632 -66.87 -3.75 48.35
CA ARG A 632 -66.06 -3.91 49.56
C ARG A 632 -64.66 -3.37 49.29
N TRP A 633 -64.08 -2.66 50.25
CA TRP A 633 -62.69 -2.25 50.17
C TRP A 633 -61.97 -2.49 51.49
N ASP A 634 -60.68 -2.72 51.37
CA ASP A 634 -59.77 -2.82 52.50
C ASP A 634 -58.43 -2.16 52.14
N ALA A 635 -57.78 -1.62 53.16
CA ALA A 635 -56.43 -1.10 53.08
C ALA A 635 -55.62 -1.72 54.21
N SER A 636 -54.45 -2.27 53.90
CA SER A 636 -53.60 -2.98 54.83
C SER A 636 -52.15 -2.53 54.71
N VAL A 637 -51.44 -2.55 55.84
CA VAL A 637 -49.98 -2.46 55.88
C VAL A 637 -49.49 -3.80 56.40
N ASN A 638 -48.70 -4.50 55.60
CA ASN A 638 -48.23 -5.85 55.87
C ASN A 638 -46.77 -5.80 56.31
N LEU A 639 -46.50 -6.40 57.47
CA LEU A 639 -45.16 -6.63 57.97
C LEU A 639 -44.84 -8.12 57.83
N THR A 640 -43.94 -8.48 56.92
CA THR A 640 -43.51 -9.86 56.70
C THR A 640 -42.14 -10.07 57.31
N TRP A 641 -42.06 -10.94 58.33
CA TRP A 641 -40.80 -11.33 58.97
C TRP A 641 -40.58 -12.84 58.85
N THR A 642 -39.68 -13.22 57.95
CA THR A 642 -39.24 -14.61 57.79
C THR A 642 -38.21 -14.97 58.87
N LEU A 643 -38.65 -15.67 59.92
CA LEU A 643 -37.77 -16.12 61.00
C LEU A 643 -36.88 -17.31 60.57
N TYR A 644 -37.39 -18.18 59.69
CA TYR A 644 -36.69 -19.36 59.20
C TYR A 644 -37.23 -19.82 57.84
N SER A 645 -36.33 -20.10 56.88
CA SER A 645 -36.64 -20.53 55.51
C SER A 645 -36.08 -21.91 55.17
N GLY A 646 -36.12 -22.87 56.12
CA GLY A 646 -35.64 -24.24 55.85
C GLY A 646 -34.14 -24.37 55.57
N GLY A 647 -33.35 -23.32 55.88
CA GLY A 647 -31.91 -23.26 55.61
C GLY A 647 -31.51 -22.66 54.26
N GLU A 648 -32.48 -22.25 53.42
CA GLU A 648 -32.25 -21.64 52.11
C GLU A 648 -31.29 -20.44 52.17
N ASN A 649 -31.58 -19.47 53.02
CA ASN A 649 -30.77 -18.24 53.16
C ASN A 649 -29.33 -18.55 53.56
N ARG A 650 -29.09 -19.65 54.32
CA ARG A 650 -27.75 -20.09 54.70
C ARG A 650 -26.98 -20.64 53.51
N VAL A 651 -27.65 -21.45 52.67
CA VAL A 651 -27.05 -22.04 51.46
C VAL A 651 -26.78 -20.97 50.42
N GLU A 652 -27.71 -20.03 50.23
CA GLU A 652 -27.56 -18.91 49.29
C GLU A 652 -26.42 -17.98 49.72
N LEU A 653 -26.33 -17.63 51.01
CA LEU A 653 -25.20 -16.86 51.54
C LEU A 653 -23.87 -17.59 51.35
N ALA A 654 -23.82 -18.90 51.56
CA ALA A 654 -22.62 -19.69 51.31
C ALA A 654 -22.22 -19.66 49.83
N ARG A 655 -23.18 -19.73 48.90
CA ARG A 655 -22.95 -19.60 47.46
C ARG A 655 -22.42 -18.22 47.07
N GLU A 656 -23.01 -17.15 47.59
CA GLU A 656 -22.53 -15.78 47.32
C GLU A 656 -21.14 -15.54 47.90
N ARG A 657 -20.81 -16.09 49.08
CA ARG A 657 -19.44 -16.03 49.64
C ARG A 657 -18.41 -16.79 48.78
N LEU A 658 -18.80 -17.94 48.21
CA LEU A 658 -17.94 -18.65 47.25
C LEU A 658 -17.75 -17.85 45.95
N THR A 659 -18.81 -17.17 45.50
CA THR A 659 -18.75 -16.29 44.32
C THR A 659 -17.83 -15.09 44.60
N LEU A 660 -17.90 -14.50 45.79
CA LEU A 660 -17.00 -13.44 46.24
C LEU A 660 -15.55 -13.92 46.25
N ALA A 661 -15.25 -15.05 46.89
CA ALA A 661 -13.91 -15.63 46.91
C ALA A 661 -13.39 -15.92 45.48
N GLN A 662 -14.25 -16.41 44.58
CA GLN A 662 -13.89 -16.62 43.18
C GLN A 662 -13.55 -15.31 42.46
N LEU A 663 -14.31 -14.23 42.69
CA LEU A 663 -14.04 -12.92 42.10
C LEU A 663 -12.77 -12.29 42.68
N GLU A 664 -12.50 -12.45 43.96
CA GLU A 664 -11.24 -12.02 44.58
C GLU A 664 -10.03 -12.71 43.94
N GLU A 665 -10.09 -14.03 43.72
CA GLU A 665 -9.02 -14.76 43.02
C GLU A 665 -8.90 -14.33 41.55
N LYS A 666 -10.02 -14.08 40.86
CA LYS A 666 -10.01 -13.50 39.50
C LYS A 666 -9.32 -12.14 39.48
N ARG A 667 -9.57 -11.28 40.46
CA ARG A 667 -8.92 -9.96 40.58
C ARG A 667 -7.43 -10.08 40.89
N ARG A 668 -7.02 -10.97 41.80
CA ARG A 668 -5.60 -11.24 42.08
C ARG A 668 -4.89 -11.77 40.84
N LYS A 669 -5.52 -12.70 40.12
CA LYS A 669 -4.99 -13.22 38.85
C LYS A 669 -4.85 -12.10 37.81
N ALA A 670 -5.88 -11.29 37.59
CA ALA A 670 -5.84 -10.17 36.65
C ALA A 670 -4.72 -9.17 37.00
N GLN A 671 -4.53 -8.87 38.29
CA GLN A 671 -3.44 -8.02 38.76
C GLN A 671 -2.06 -8.60 38.42
N GLN A 672 -1.86 -9.91 38.63
CA GLN A 672 -0.63 -10.61 38.26
C GLN A 672 -0.41 -10.64 36.75
N GLU A 673 -1.47 -10.81 35.95
CA GLU A 673 -1.40 -10.77 34.48
C GLU A 673 -1.05 -9.37 33.97
N ILE A 674 -1.56 -8.30 34.59
CA ILE A 674 -1.19 -6.92 34.27
C ILE A 674 0.27 -6.67 34.62
N GLU A 675 0.72 -7.06 35.82
CA GLU A 675 2.12 -6.92 36.23
C GLU A 675 3.07 -7.64 35.24
N LEU A 676 2.76 -8.89 34.90
CA LEU A 676 3.53 -9.65 33.90
C LEU A 676 3.53 -8.94 32.54
N SER A 677 2.37 -8.44 32.10
CA SER A 677 2.23 -7.75 30.82
C SER A 677 3.07 -6.47 30.75
N VAL A 678 3.12 -5.67 31.83
CA VAL A 678 3.97 -4.47 31.88
C VAL A 678 5.44 -4.86 31.77
N ARG A 679 5.88 -5.87 32.54
CA ARG A 679 7.26 -6.36 32.53
C ARG A 679 7.67 -6.83 31.14
N VAL A 680 6.84 -7.62 30.48
CA VAL A 680 7.09 -8.13 29.12
C VAL A 680 7.06 -7.00 28.09
N ALA A 681 6.08 -6.10 28.15
CA ALA A 681 5.95 -5.00 27.20
C ALA A 681 7.14 -4.02 27.28
N LEU A 682 7.65 -3.73 28.48
CA LEU A 682 8.81 -2.86 28.65
C LEU A 682 10.08 -3.52 28.06
N LEU A 683 10.31 -4.80 28.37
CA LEU A 683 11.45 -5.55 27.82
C LEU A 683 11.39 -5.67 26.30
N ASP A 684 10.20 -5.94 25.74
CA ASP A 684 10.00 -6.00 24.30
C ASP A 684 10.26 -4.62 23.67
N THR A 685 9.73 -3.53 24.24
CA THR A 685 9.96 -2.15 23.76
C THR A 685 11.44 -1.82 23.64
N ILE A 686 12.24 -2.13 24.68
CA ILE A 686 13.69 -1.91 24.66
C ILE A 686 14.37 -2.79 23.60
N THR A 687 13.97 -4.06 23.51
CA THR A 687 14.51 -5.01 22.53
C THR A 687 14.23 -4.55 21.11
N ARG A 688 13.02 -4.06 20.81
CA ARG A 688 12.64 -3.52 19.50
C ARG A 688 13.41 -2.26 19.15
N TYR A 689 13.65 -1.38 20.13
CA TYR A 689 14.49 -0.19 19.93
C TYR A 689 15.91 -0.58 19.44
N VAL A 690 16.58 -1.50 20.14
CA VAL A 690 17.94 -1.95 19.76
C VAL A 690 17.93 -2.70 18.44
N THR A 691 16.96 -3.60 18.24
CA THR A 691 16.84 -4.41 17.02
C THR A 691 16.63 -3.54 15.79
N ARG A 692 15.81 -2.49 15.90
CA ARG A 692 15.61 -1.50 14.83
C ARG A 692 16.91 -0.82 14.43
N GLU A 693 17.69 -0.33 15.39
CA GLU A 693 18.97 0.33 15.10
C GLU A 693 19.92 -0.59 14.34
N GLN A 694 20.02 -1.85 14.75
CA GLN A 694 20.86 -2.84 14.08
C GLN A 694 20.34 -3.22 12.69
N ALA A 695 19.02 -3.41 12.54
CA ALA A 695 18.41 -3.74 11.25
C ALA A 695 18.62 -2.62 10.22
N VAL A 696 18.42 -1.35 10.62
CA VAL A 696 18.65 -0.18 9.76
C VAL A 696 20.12 -0.09 9.32
N ARG A 697 21.07 -0.29 10.23
CA ARG A 697 22.51 -0.32 9.87
C ARG A 697 22.87 -1.49 8.96
N SER A 698 22.29 -2.67 9.21
CA SER A 698 22.47 -3.86 8.38
C SER A 698 22.02 -3.59 6.94
N ALA A 699 20.83 -3.00 6.76
CA ALA A 699 20.30 -2.58 5.46
C ALA A 699 21.23 -1.59 4.75
N GLU A 700 21.75 -0.59 5.47
CA GLU A 700 22.70 0.39 4.92
C GLU A 700 23.99 -0.28 4.41
N TYR A 701 24.58 -1.19 5.18
CA TYR A 701 25.79 -1.90 4.78
C TYR A 701 25.54 -2.91 3.65
N ALA A 702 24.41 -3.63 3.68
CA ALA A 702 24.03 -4.54 2.62
C ALA A 702 23.83 -3.80 1.29
N LYS A 703 23.22 -2.62 1.32
CA LYS A 703 23.05 -1.75 0.15
C LYS A 703 24.39 -1.22 -0.39
N LYS A 704 25.30 -0.79 0.48
CA LYS A 704 26.67 -0.40 0.09
C LYS A 704 27.43 -1.56 -0.56
N SER A 705 27.32 -2.77 0.00
CA SER A 705 27.93 -3.99 -0.54
C SER A 705 27.38 -4.32 -1.92
N LEU A 706 26.05 -4.31 -2.08
CA LEU A 706 25.37 -4.50 -3.36
C LEU A 706 25.86 -3.53 -4.43
N ASN A 707 25.98 -2.24 -4.11
CA ASN A 707 26.47 -1.25 -5.06
C ASN A 707 27.91 -1.54 -5.54
N LEU A 708 28.80 -1.94 -4.64
CA LEU A 708 30.19 -2.28 -4.97
C LEU A 708 30.28 -3.56 -5.83
N ILE A 709 29.49 -4.58 -5.49
CA ILE A 709 29.47 -5.85 -6.21
C ILE A 709 28.80 -5.69 -7.57
N ALA A 710 27.73 -4.90 -7.68
CA ALA A 710 27.08 -4.59 -8.94
C ALA A 710 28.02 -3.88 -9.92
N ASP A 711 28.80 -2.90 -9.46
CA ASP A 711 29.84 -2.24 -10.27
C ASP A 711 30.95 -3.23 -10.69
N SER A 712 31.37 -4.11 -9.79
CA SER A 712 32.36 -5.15 -10.09
C SER A 712 31.85 -6.17 -11.10
N TYR A 713 30.59 -6.61 -10.99
CA TYR A 713 29.93 -7.51 -11.94
C TYR A 713 29.82 -6.85 -13.32
N ALA A 714 29.40 -5.58 -13.38
CA ALA A 714 29.32 -4.83 -14.64
C ALA A 714 30.69 -4.73 -15.35
N LYS A 715 31.78 -4.69 -14.59
CA LYS A 715 33.17 -4.68 -15.09
C LYS A 715 33.77 -6.08 -15.33
N GLY A 716 32.98 -7.15 -15.17
CA GLY A 716 33.44 -8.53 -15.31
C GLY A 716 34.38 -9.02 -14.20
N LYS A 717 34.45 -8.31 -13.07
CA LYS A 717 35.33 -8.61 -11.92
C LYS A 717 34.64 -9.40 -10.81
N ALA A 718 33.33 -9.57 -10.86
CA ALA A 718 32.54 -10.38 -9.93
C ALA A 718 31.65 -11.38 -10.68
N SER A 719 31.29 -12.48 -10.02
CA SER A 719 30.42 -13.51 -10.59
C SER A 719 28.94 -13.13 -10.48
N LEU A 720 28.08 -13.80 -11.24
CA LEU A 720 26.62 -13.68 -11.08
C LEU A 720 26.19 -14.06 -9.66
N THR A 721 26.78 -15.11 -9.10
CA THR A 721 26.46 -15.58 -7.75
C THR A 721 26.72 -14.51 -6.71
N ASP A 722 27.87 -13.81 -6.79
CA ASP A 722 28.20 -12.73 -5.85
C ASP A 722 27.17 -11.59 -5.91
N LEU A 723 26.76 -11.21 -7.13
CA LEU A 723 25.76 -10.16 -7.33
C LEU A 723 24.39 -10.57 -6.79
N VAL A 724 23.96 -11.81 -7.07
CA VAL A 724 22.69 -12.34 -6.58
C VAL A 724 22.69 -12.44 -5.06
N GLU A 725 23.78 -12.90 -4.46
CA GLU A 725 23.90 -13.00 -3.01
C GLU A 725 23.81 -11.61 -2.37
N ALA A 726 24.57 -10.64 -2.89
CA ALA A 726 24.51 -9.26 -2.41
C ALA A 726 23.11 -8.64 -2.56
N GLN A 727 22.41 -8.94 -3.65
CA GLN A 727 21.05 -8.46 -3.88
C GLN A 727 20.05 -9.10 -2.90
N ASN A 728 20.12 -10.40 -2.69
CA ASN A 728 19.27 -11.10 -1.74
C ASN A 728 19.53 -10.62 -0.30
N SER A 729 20.79 -10.41 0.08
CA SER A 729 21.16 -9.83 1.38
C SER A 729 20.60 -8.42 1.55
N SER A 730 20.72 -7.55 0.53
CA SER A 730 20.14 -6.20 0.59
C SER A 730 18.62 -6.23 0.71
N LEU A 731 17.94 -7.04 -0.11
CA LEU A 731 16.48 -7.18 -0.07
C LEU A 731 16.00 -7.67 1.30
N THR A 732 16.65 -8.69 1.84
CA THR A 732 16.29 -9.26 3.15
C THR A 732 16.49 -8.22 4.25
N ALA A 733 17.64 -7.52 4.23
CA ALA A 733 17.94 -6.50 5.22
C ALA A 733 16.99 -5.28 5.14
N ASP A 734 16.59 -4.85 3.92
CA ASP A 734 15.62 -3.77 3.73
C ASP A 734 14.22 -4.15 4.26
N LEU A 735 13.78 -5.40 4.04
CA LEU A 735 12.52 -5.92 4.59
C LEU A 735 12.58 -6.05 6.12
N GLU A 736 13.69 -6.53 6.67
CA GLU A 736 13.91 -6.63 8.13
C GLU A 736 13.93 -5.25 8.79
N ALA A 737 14.61 -4.27 8.20
CA ALA A 737 14.63 -2.89 8.68
C ALA A 737 13.23 -2.27 8.65
N THR A 738 12.49 -2.48 7.56
CA THR A 738 11.09 -2.05 7.42
C THR A 738 10.23 -2.64 8.55
N ASN A 739 10.32 -3.95 8.77
CA ASN A 739 9.57 -4.62 9.83
C ASN A 739 9.95 -4.08 11.22
N ALA A 740 11.24 -3.93 11.50
CA ALA A 740 11.73 -3.48 12.80
C ALA A 740 11.28 -2.06 13.17
N ILE A 741 11.12 -1.17 12.18
CA ILE A 741 10.58 0.19 12.41
C ILE A 741 9.14 0.13 12.95
N TYR A 742 8.26 -0.63 12.30
CA TYR A 742 6.85 -0.69 12.70
C TYR A 742 6.63 -1.53 13.97
N GLU A 743 7.42 -2.58 14.19
CA GLU A 743 7.39 -3.38 15.43
C GLU A 743 7.77 -2.54 16.66
N GLN A 744 8.70 -1.59 16.52
CA GLN A 744 9.04 -0.68 17.61
C GLN A 744 7.85 0.20 18.02
N VAL A 745 7.12 0.74 17.05
CA VAL A 745 5.92 1.56 17.29
C VAL A 745 4.86 0.74 18.03
N ARG A 746 4.65 -0.52 17.61
CA ARG A 746 3.69 -1.43 18.25
C ARG A 746 4.07 -1.77 19.69
N ALA A 747 5.34 -2.07 19.93
CA ALA A 747 5.81 -2.42 21.27
C ALA A 747 5.60 -1.25 22.25
N LEU A 748 5.93 -0.03 21.82
CA LEU A 748 5.71 1.17 22.63
C LEU A 748 4.22 1.39 22.94
N LEU A 749 3.35 1.27 21.95
CA LEU A 749 1.91 1.40 22.17
C LEU A 749 1.32 0.29 23.01
N LYS A 750 1.86 -0.93 22.92
CA LYS A 750 1.48 -2.03 23.79
C LYS A 750 1.85 -1.70 25.24
N LEU A 751 3.01 -1.11 25.48
CA LEU A 751 3.41 -0.64 26.80
C LEU A 751 2.45 0.45 27.31
N GLU A 752 2.16 1.48 26.51
CA GLU A 752 1.19 2.54 26.85
C GLU A 752 -0.20 1.97 27.21
N ARG A 753 -0.73 1.07 26.38
CA ARG A 753 -2.01 0.37 26.62
C ARG A 753 -1.99 -0.43 27.93
N THR A 754 -0.89 -1.12 28.20
CA THR A 754 -0.76 -1.97 29.40
C THR A 754 -0.61 -1.14 30.68
N VAL A 755 0.02 0.03 30.60
CA VAL A 755 0.09 1.02 31.69
C VAL A 755 -1.26 1.73 31.92
N GLY A 756 -2.20 1.60 30.99
CA GLY A 756 -3.52 2.22 31.06
C GLY A 756 -3.52 3.71 30.68
N LYS A 757 -2.46 4.20 30.03
CA LYS A 757 -2.33 5.59 29.58
C LYS A 757 -1.71 5.65 28.19
N MET A 758 -2.46 6.19 27.23
CA MET A 758 -2.07 6.22 25.82
C MET A 758 -1.98 7.66 25.31
N THR A 759 -0.84 7.98 24.68
CA THR A 759 -0.52 9.33 24.19
C THR A 759 -1.58 9.88 23.22
N LEU A 760 -2.19 9.01 22.43
CA LEU A 760 -3.16 9.39 21.36
C LEU A 760 -4.54 9.80 21.88
N VAL A 761 -4.87 9.52 23.15
CA VAL A 761 -6.20 9.76 23.73
C VAL A 761 -6.16 10.46 25.09
N SER A 762 -5.02 10.48 25.78
CA SER A 762 -4.86 11.18 27.06
C SER A 762 -4.74 12.70 26.89
N ASP A 763 -5.23 13.46 27.88
CA ASP A 763 -5.05 14.91 27.92
C ASP A 763 -3.54 15.26 27.96
N PRO A 764 -3.04 16.19 27.14
CA PRO A 764 -1.64 16.62 27.16
C PRO A 764 -1.13 17.04 28.55
N LEU A 765 -1.96 17.67 29.38
CA LEU A 765 -1.58 18.08 30.74
C LEU A 765 -1.39 16.88 31.67
N GLU A 766 -2.25 15.86 31.57
CA GLU A 766 -2.11 14.63 32.34
C GLU A 766 -0.88 13.83 31.92
N THR A 767 -0.60 13.84 30.62
CA THR A 767 0.56 13.20 30.01
C THR A 767 1.86 13.87 30.49
N GLU A 768 1.91 15.20 30.56
CA GLU A 768 3.08 15.93 31.09
C GLU A 768 3.22 15.74 32.61
N ALA A 769 2.11 15.71 33.37
CA ALA A 769 2.15 15.41 34.80
C ALA A 769 2.69 14.00 35.08
N PHE A 770 2.30 13.01 34.27
CA PHE A 770 2.83 11.65 34.37
C PHE A 770 4.33 11.60 34.03
N ALA A 771 4.74 12.27 32.94
CA ALA A 771 6.15 12.40 32.57
C ALA A 771 6.97 13.08 33.68
N GLY A 772 6.41 14.09 34.35
CA GLY A 772 7.02 14.76 35.49
C GLY A 772 7.27 13.82 36.68
N ARG A 773 6.32 12.92 36.99
CA ARG A 773 6.50 11.90 38.04
C ARG A 773 7.63 10.93 37.71
N ILE A 774 7.74 10.52 36.45
CA ILE A 774 8.85 9.66 36.01
C ILE A 774 10.19 10.40 36.14
N LYS A 775 10.28 11.67 35.71
CA LYS A 775 11.52 12.45 35.85
C LYS A 775 11.96 12.55 37.31
N ALA A 776 11.03 12.86 38.21
CA ALA A 776 11.29 12.95 39.64
C ALA A 776 11.78 11.64 40.28
N LEU A 777 11.50 10.49 39.67
CA LEU A 777 12.00 9.17 40.10
C LEU A 777 13.52 9.03 39.92
N PHE A 778 14.08 9.66 38.88
CA PHE A 778 15.51 9.57 38.54
C PHE A 778 16.34 10.74 39.08
N ASP A 779 15.68 11.78 39.59
CA ASP A 779 16.32 12.95 40.19
C ASP A 779 16.47 12.81 41.74
N GLN A 780 15.98 11.69 42.30
CA GLN A 780 16.18 11.25 43.70
C GLN A 780 17.33 10.25 43.79
#